data_AF-A0AA38P4K1-F1
#
_entry.id   AF-A0AA38P4K1-F1
#
_cell.length_a   1.000
_cell.length_b   1.000
_cell.length_c   1.000
_cell.angle_alpha   90.00
_cell.angle_beta   90.00
_cell.angle_gamma   90.00
#
_symmetry.space_group_name_H-M   'P 1'
#
loop_
_entity.id
_entity.type
_entity.pdbx_description
1 polymer ?
#
loop_
_entity_poly.entity_id
_entity_poly.type
_entity_poly.pdbx_seq_one_letter_code
_entity_poly.pdbx_strand_id
1 'polypeptide(L)'
;MTYIWTLLSTLLALSTTSAAFEDSVTDYAPAVNIPCPDLSTTEFVREWTASNQTVNPNEAEYVQTRINTTIAQAWNDWLSDGSQLGYNTSSFQGFFPKIGIAIPGGGLRAAQFGAAALSGIDARNESAKSAGTGGLLQVSSYLTGLSGGSWITGSLFFNNFPTLGELVFGNGNNLTGWLLDLAFATPDGDDLFSEYNQYFYGSILWSVMAKADTGIDTSITDPWARMISYHFLNQTNRQNFFTNDTAHGAGQLWSNIPTIPAWQQYETPFPILVTDSRPDGLNTTTALTLDPTVYEITPFEFASYDPDLSAGVNLSFAGTPMTDKKPVNASACVSGFDQAGFMMGTSASLFNQILDFAHNTLQDFSQSDSNGLLYVLSRQLSEVRTRADDVANWPNPFNGVKTSTYEDTNSTWLSLIDGASNGENIPLGPLFVKARALDVIVTLDGSADDPNNWPNGTGMLITQERLSSILEASHQQMPPLPQNAQAFIDTGARERATFFGCDPSQNPPEFPLVIYIPNMPPFNGDDPTANTGTFQLQYTPKQQQVLFDQVHNNTIAGFVPNTNDADPNFGKCLQCAAVDRARYKISPPAVMNRSDFCQTCFTQYCFDQTNPPSLSEVPNRKQIFVDPDPQGLLNFLSENKNKLIGGLVGLIVFIALLIGGLIWWKKRRDRQFVAHYHQVSALHEEEEANLKAFSQALRPESYAMPEYRGSLYSDS
;
A
#
# COMPACT_ATOMS: atom_id res chain seq x y z
N MET A 1 27.34 55.19 -22.11
CA MET A 1 28.32 54.25 -21.52
C MET A 1 28.08 54.15 -20.00
N THR A 2 26.82 53.90 -19.60
CA THR A 2 26.38 53.98 -18.19
C THR A 2 25.05 53.24 -17.97
N TYR A 3 24.79 52.16 -18.70
CA TYR A 3 23.57 51.35 -18.58
C TYR A 3 23.80 49.84 -18.75
N ILE A 4 25.05 49.37 -18.65
CA ILE A 4 25.42 47.93 -18.78
C ILE A 4 25.99 47.36 -17.46
N TRP A 5 26.25 48.21 -16.45
CA TRP A 5 26.88 47.79 -15.20
C TRP A 5 25.91 47.57 -14.02
N THR A 6 24.61 47.79 -14.20
CA THR A 6 23.57 47.54 -13.18
C THR A 6 22.77 46.25 -13.42
N LEU A 7 23.01 45.54 -14.53
CA LEU A 7 22.35 44.27 -14.87
C LEU A 7 23.22 43.04 -14.60
N LEU A 8 24.51 43.21 -14.28
CA LEU A 8 25.43 42.13 -13.94
C LEU A 8 25.64 41.93 -12.43
N SER A 9 25.18 42.85 -11.59
CA SER A 9 25.24 42.73 -10.13
C SER A 9 23.98 42.14 -9.49
N THR A 10 22.88 42.01 -10.25
CA THR A 10 21.62 41.37 -9.80
C THR A 10 21.42 39.95 -10.33
N LEU A 11 22.28 39.46 -11.23
CA LEU A 11 22.25 38.06 -11.71
C LEU A 11 23.26 37.12 -11.01
N LEU A 12 24.05 37.61 -10.05
CA LEU A 12 25.03 36.83 -9.30
C LEU A 12 24.65 36.58 -7.82
N ALA A 13 23.36 36.74 -7.47
CA ALA A 13 22.81 36.41 -6.16
C ALA A 13 21.66 35.39 -6.22
N LEU A 14 21.62 34.59 -7.29
CA LEU A 14 20.69 33.47 -7.49
C LEU A 14 21.42 32.16 -7.82
N SER A 15 22.68 32.06 -7.43
CA SER A 15 23.27 30.78 -7.06
C SER A 15 22.97 30.55 -5.59
N THR A 16 21.73 30.15 -5.30
CA THR A 16 21.50 29.26 -4.15
C THR A 16 22.32 28.02 -4.46
N THR A 17 23.59 28.03 -4.03
CA THR A 17 24.14 26.81 -3.50
C THR A 17 23.12 26.38 -2.45
N SER A 18 22.38 25.33 -2.75
CA SER A 18 21.84 24.48 -1.72
C SER A 18 23.01 24.27 -0.78
N ALA A 19 23.01 24.96 0.35
CA ALA A 19 23.75 24.48 1.49
C ALA A 19 23.14 23.09 1.68
N ALA A 20 23.86 22.07 1.22
CA ALA A 20 23.69 20.75 1.75
C ALA A 20 23.88 20.96 3.26
N PHE A 21 22.78 21.07 3.99
CA PHE A 21 22.79 20.50 5.32
C PHE A 21 23.30 19.08 5.07
N GLU A 22 24.42 18.74 5.70
CA GLU A 22 24.91 17.37 5.74
C GLU A 22 23.86 16.59 6.54
N ASP A 23 22.74 16.28 5.89
CA ASP A 23 21.67 15.50 6.50
C ASP A 23 22.27 14.12 6.79
N SER A 24 22.32 13.76 8.07
CA SER A 24 22.87 12.54 8.60
C SER A 24 21.76 11.59 9.02
N VAL A 25 22.03 10.29 9.00
CA VAL A 25 21.11 9.27 9.57
C VAL A 25 20.80 9.52 11.05
N THR A 26 21.67 10.25 11.76
CA THR A 26 21.46 10.64 13.18
C THR A 26 20.50 11.80 13.36
N ASP A 27 20.10 12.52 12.31
CA ASP A 27 19.13 13.62 12.39
C ASP A 27 17.70 13.11 12.66
N TYR A 28 17.54 11.78 12.75
CA TYR A 28 16.38 11.12 13.33
C TYR A 28 16.20 11.45 14.82
N ALA A 29 17.29 11.78 15.52
CA ALA A 29 17.26 12.17 16.92
C ALA A 29 16.62 13.56 17.07
N PRO A 30 15.66 13.73 17.99
CA PRO A 30 15.07 15.03 18.25
C PRO A 30 16.02 15.96 19.01
N ALA A 31 15.80 17.26 18.88
CA ALA A 31 16.45 18.23 19.72
C ALA A 31 15.76 18.27 21.09
N VAL A 32 16.50 17.97 22.15
CA VAL A 32 16.03 18.00 23.55
C VAL A 32 16.66 19.13 24.32
N ASN A 33 16.09 19.46 25.48
CA ASN A 33 16.58 20.54 26.35
C ASN A 33 16.60 21.92 25.67
N ILE A 34 15.67 22.14 24.72
CA ILE A 34 15.52 23.44 24.07
C ILE A 34 14.56 24.33 24.88
N PRO A 35 14.74 25.65 24.86
CA PRO A 35 13.78 26.58 25.44
C PRO A 35 12.40 26.39 24.82
N CYS A 36 11.37 26.24 25.66
CA CYS A 36 10.00 26.21 25.19
C CYS A 36 9.57 27.60 24.65
N PRO A 37 8.62 27.66 23.70
CA PRO A 37 7.87 28.87 23.39
C PRO A 37 7.40 29.60 24.65
N ASP A 38 7.23 30.92 24.55
CA ASP A 38 6.79 31.75 25.67
C ASP A 38 5.42 31.28 26.17
N LEU A 39 5.41 30.69 27.38
CA LEU A 39 4.23 30.12 28.02
C LEU A 39 3.17 31.17 28.40
N SER A 40 3.52 32.46 28.37
CA SER A 40 2.55 33.54 28.63
C SER A 40 1.67 33.85 27.42
N THR A 41 2.10 33.44 26.23
CA THR A 41 1.43 33.70 24.95
C THR A 41 1.14 32.45 24.14
N THR A 42 1.72 31.31 24.52
CA THR A 42 1.56 30.03 23.81
C THR A 42 0.72 29.05 24.62
N GLU A 43 -0.39 28.62 24.04
CA GLU A 43 -1.15 27.45 24.50
C GLU A 43 -0.63 26.20 23.78
N PHE A 44 -0.04 25.25 24.52
CA PHE A 44 0.51 24.02 23.93
C PHE A 44 -0.59 23.05 23.55
N VAL A 45 -1.57 22.89 24.45
CA VAL A 45 -2.70 21.98 24.29
C VAL A 45 -3.98 22.79 24.23
N ARG A 46 -4.66 22.73 23.09
CA ARG A 46 -5.99 23.29 22.88
C ARG A 46 -7.02 22.26 23.35
N GLU A 47 -8.05 22.71 24.04
CA GLU A 47 -9.20 21.88 24.40
C GLU A 47 -10.48 22.43 23.80
N TRP A 48 -11.39 21.52 23.45
CA TRP A 48 -12.75 21.84 23.07
C TRP A 48 -13.75 20.88 23.74
N THR A 49 -15.03 21.03 23.39
CA THR A 49 -16.06 20.05 23.74
C THR A 49 -16.45 19.28 22.49
N ALA A 50 -16.93 18.04 22.66
CA ALA A 50 -17.38 17.20 21.55
C ALA A 50 -18.40 17.91 20.64
N SER A 51 -19.30 18.73 21.21
CA SER A 51 -20.34 19.45 20.47
C SER A 51 -19.92 20.81 19.91
N ASN A 52 -18.78 21.35 20.31
CA ASN A 52 -18.29 22.66 19.87
C ASN A 52 -16.79 22.58 19.57
N GLN A 53 -16.49 21.84 18.51
CA GLN A 53 -15.13 21.58 18.05
C GLN A 53 -14.59 22.74 17.20
N THR A 54 -13.28 22.91 17.23
CA THR A 54 -12.56 23.78 16.29
C THR A 54 -11.34 23.04 15.75
N VAL A 55 -11.13 23.14 14.44
CA VAL A 55 -9.86 22.72 13.83
C VAL A 55 -8.74 23.70 14.19
N ASN A 56 -7.49 23.29 14.02
CA ASN A 56 -6.36 24.18 14.23
C ASN A 56 -6.50 25.43 13.32
N PRO A 57 -6.25 26.66 13.82
CA PRO A 57 -6.38 27.86 12.99
C PRO A 57 -5.57 27.83 11.69
N ASN A 58 -4.39 27.22 11.69
CA ASN A 58 -3.55 27.10 10.50
C ASN A 58 -4.12 26.07 9.51
N GLU A 59 -4.78 25.01 9.99
CA GLU A 59 -5.55 24.08 9.14
C GLU A 59 -6.71 24.84 8.47
N ALA A 60 -7.48 25.60 9.25
CA ALA A 60 -8.58 26.41 8.74
C ALA A 60 -8.11 27.42 7.68
N GLU A 61 -7.03 28.14 7.94
CA GLU A 61 -6.45 29.12 7.01
C GLU A 61 -5.98 28.47 5.72
N TYR A 62 -5.23 27.36 5.81
CA TYR A 62 -4.72 26.64 4.63
C TYR A 62 -5.86 26.13 3.74
N VAL A 63 -6.81 25.42 4.34
CA VAL A 63 -7.95 24.83 3.62
C VAL A 63 -8.83 25.92 3.02
N GLN A 64 -9.11 27.00 3.76
CA GLN A 64 -9.91 28.11 3.24
C GLN A 64 -9.21 28.84 2.08
N THR A 65 -7.89 28.98 2.15
CA THR A 65 -7.10 29.56 1.06
C THR A 65 -7.18 28.69 -0.19
N ARG A 66 -7.04 27.37 -0.06
CA ARG A 66 -7.22 26.42 -1.19
C ARG A 66 -8.61 26.52 -1.80
N ILE A 67 -9.66 26.50 -0.97
CA ILE A 67 -11.05 26.64 -1.41
C ILE A 67 -11.24 27.90 -2.26
N ASN A 68 -10.64 29.02 -1.87
CA ASN A 68 -10.79 30.30 -2.56
C ASN A 68 -9.84 30.49 -3.75
N THR A 69 -8.83 29.63 -3.93
CA THR A 69 -7.81 29.77 -4.97
C THR A 69 -7.73 28.51 -5.84
N THR A 70 -6.89 27.54 -5.48
CA THR A 70 -6.55 26.37 -6.30
C THR A 70 -7.75 25.44 -6.52
N ILE A 71 -8.56 25.16 -5.50
CA ILE A 71 -9.76 24.32 -5.62
C ILE A 71 -10.84 25.01 -6.47
N ALA A 72 -11.05 26.32 -6.30
CA ALA A 72 -12.00 27.07 -7.13
C ALA A 72 -11.64 27.01 -8.61
N GLN A 73 -10.34 27.16 -8.94
CA GLN A 73 -9.87 27.00 -10.31
C GLN A 73 -10.02 25.55 -10.80
N ALA A 74 -9.67 24.57 -9.96
CA ALA A 74 -9.79 23.16 -10.29
C ALA A 74 -11.23 22.73 -10.61
N TRP A 75 -12.23 23.27 -9.91
CA TRP A 75 -13.64 23.04 -10.23
C TRP A 75 -14.01 23.57 -11.62
N ASN A 76 -13.53 24.76 -11.98
CA ASN A 76 -13.76 25.33 -13.31
C ASN A 76 -13.07 24.49 -14.40
N ASP A 77 -11.84 24.05 -14.15
CA ASP A 77 -11.08 23.25 -15.10
C ASP A 77 -11.71 21.86 -15.31
N TRP A 78 -12.23 21.25 -14.24
CA TRP A 78 -12.79 19.90 -14.29
C TRP A 78 -14.21 19.88 -14.87
N LEU A 79 -15.09 20.82 -14.46
CA LEU A 79 -16.48 20.87 -14.91
C LEU A 79 -16.70 21.70 -16.18
N SER A 80 -15.72 22.52 -16.58
CA SER A 80 -15.89 23.54 -17.62
C SER A 80 -17.08 24.47 -17.31
N ASP A 81 -18.02 24.67 -18.25
CA ASP A 81 -19.26 25.43 -18.01
C ASP A 81 -20.38 24.60 -17.37
N GLY A 82 -20.15 23.30 -17.12
CA GLY A 82 -21.13 22.38 -16.54
C GLY A 82 -22.21 21.89 -17.51
N SER A 83 -22.22 22.36 -18.76
CA SER A 83 -23.27 22.05 -19.74
C SER A 83 -23.39 20.55 -20.03
N GLN A 84 -22.25 19.84 -20.02
CA GLN A 84 -22.20 18.39 -20.23
C GLN A 84 -22.89 17.59 -19.12
N LEU A 85 -23.04 18.18 -17.93
CA LEU A 85 -23.75 17.60 -16.80
C LEU A 85 -25.21 18.07 -16.74
N GLY A 86 -25.66 18.92 -17.67
CA GLY A 86 -26.98 19.54 -17.61
C GLY A 86 -27.08 20.67 -16.57
N TYR A 87 -25.95 21.26 -16.17
CA TYR A 87 -25.89 22.42 -15.29
C TYR A 87 -25.29 23.63 -16.01
N ASN A 88 -25.32 24.77 -15.33
CA ASN A 88 -24.45 25.90 -15.60
C ASN A 88 -23.64 26.15 -14.33
N THR A 89 -22.32 26.05 -14.36
CA THR A 89 -21.47 26.17 -13.17
C THR A 89 -21.67 27.48 -12.41
N SER A 90 -21.99 28.57 -13.12
CA SER A 90 -22.34 29.86 -12.47
C SER A 90 -23.60 29.78 -11.59
N SER A 91 -24.49 28.81 -11.82
CA SER A 91 -25.69 28.60 -11.02
C SER A 91 -25.41 28.07 -9.61
N PHE A 92 -24.22 27.51 -9.38
CA PHE A 92 -23.75 27.14 -8.03
C PHE A 92 -23.26 28.35 -7.24
N GLN A 93 -23.16 29.54 -7.85
CA GLN A 93 -22.78 30.80 -7.18
C GLN A 93 -21.43 30.74 -6.45
N GLY A 94 -20.52 29.87 -6.90
CA GLY A 94 -19.23 29.62 -6.25
C GLY A 94 -19.29 28.70 -5.03
N PHE A 95 -20.46 28.18 -4.66
CA PHE A 95 -20.61 27.23 -3.57
C PHE A 95 -20.34 25.80 -4.04
N PHE A 96 -19.07 25.43 -4.08
CA PHE A 96 -18.67 24.06 -4.37
C PHE A 96 -18.60 23.16 -3.10
N PRO A 97 -18.73 21.83 -3.25
CA PRO A 97 -18.58 20.90 -2.14
C PRO A 97 -17.13 20.83 -1.64
N LYS A 98 -16.97 20.67 -0.33
CA LYS A 98 -15.70 20.33 0.31
C LYS A 98 -15.54 18.81 0.26
N ILE A 99 -14.47 18.34 -0.35
CA ILE A 99 -14.21 16.92 -0.61
C ILE A 99 -13.03 16.42 0.22
N GLY A 100 -13.15 15.24 0.82
CA GLY A 100 -12.07 14.53 1.49
C GLY A 100 -11.83 13.17 0.84
N ILE A 101 -10.58 12.72 0.79
CA ILE A 101 -10.21 11.38 0.30
C ILE A 101 -9.59 10.58 1.45
N ALA A 102 -10.00 9.33 1.63
CA ALA A 102 -9.40 8.41 2.59
C ALA A 102 -8.65 7.27 1.88
N ILE A 103 -7.40 7.03 2.29
CA ILE A 103 -6.52 5.97 1.81
C ILE A 103 -6.37 4.89 2.90
N PRO A 104 -6.60 3.62 2.57
CA PRO A 104 -6.74 2.55 3.55
C PRO A 104 -5.40 1.96 3.99
N GLY A 105 -5.44 1.12 5.02
CA GLY A 105 -4.35 0.26 5.44
C GLY A 105 -4.23 -1.04 4.64
N GLY A 106 -3.12 -1.76 4.84
CA GLY A 106 -2.81 -2.99 4.10
C GLY A 106 -1.40 -3.04 3.49
N GLY A 107 -0.41 -2.46 4.16
CA GLY A 107 0.99 -2.52 3.76
C GLY A 107 1.27 -2.01 2.34
N LEU A 108 2.20 -2.66 1.65
CA LEU A 108 2.61 -2.26 0.29
C LEU A 108 1.49 -2.41 -0.74
N ARG A 109 0.54 -3.33 -0.54
CA ARG A 109 -0.65 -3.45 -1.40
C ARG A 109 -1.45 -2.15 -1.34
N ALA A 110 -1.80 -1.71 -0.13
CA ALA A 110 -2.61 -0.52 0.07
C ALA A 110 -1.89 0.76 -0.40
N ALA A 111 -0.57 0.87 -0.18
CA ALA A 111 0.22 1.99 -0.70
C ALA A 111 0.18 2.07 -2.24
N GLN A 112 0.41 0.95 -2.93
CA GLN A 112 0.38 0.88 -4.39
C GLN A 112 -1.04 1.07 -4.96
N PHE A 113 -2.05 0.46 -4.32
CA PHE A 113 -3.46 0.69 -4.65
C PHE A 113 -3.82 2.17 -4.52
N GLY A 114 -3.46 2.81 -3.40
CA GLY A 114 -3.66 4.23 -3.19
C GLY A 114 -3.00 5.08 -4.29
N ALA A 115 -1.77 4.75 -4.70
CA ALA A 115 -1.07 5.50 -5.75
C ALA A 115 -1.77 5.40 -7.10
N ALA A 116 -2.15 4.19 -7.48
CA ALA A 116 -2.82 3.95 -8.75
C ALA A 116 -4.26 4.50 -8.78
N ALA A 117 -4.99 4.40 -7.67
CA ALA A 117 -6.33 4.97 -7.57
C ALA A 117 -6.28 6.50 -7.61
N LEU A 118 -5.35 7.13 -6.89
CA LEU A 118 -5.12 8.57 -6.98
C LEU A 118 -4.71 8.99 -8.40
N SER A 119 -3.88 8.21 -9.10
CA SER A 119 -3.54 8.43 -10.51
C SER A 119 -4.78 8.44 -11.40
N GLY A 120 -5.74 7.55 -11.14
CA GLY A 120 -7.02 7.47 -11.86
C GLY A 120 -7.93 8.69 -11.66
N ILE A 121 -7.68 9.52 -10.64
CA ILE A 121 -8.47 10.71 -10.34
C ILE A 121 -7.65 12.02 -10.39
N ASP A 122 -6.40 11.95 -10.86
CA ASP A 122 -5.48 13.08 -10.98
C ASP A 122 -5.59 13.74 -12.37
N ALA A 123 -5.88 15.05 -12.42
CA ALA A 123 -5.93 15.83 -13.66
C ALA A 123 -4.58 15.93 -14.39
N ARG A 124 -3.47 15.58 -13.74
CA ARG A 124 -2.12 15.54 -14.32
C ARG A 124 -1.87 14.24 -15.09
N ASN A 125 -2.72 13.23 -14.94
CA ASN A 125 -2.68 12.00 -15.73
C ASN A 125 -3.57 12.14 -16.98
N GLU A 126 -3.00 11.97 -18.17
CA GLU A 126 -3.70 12.17 -19.45
C GLU A 126 -4.89 11.22 -19.65
N SER A 127 -4.76 9.96 -19.22
CA SER A 127 -5.83 8.97 -19.38
C SER A 127 -6.99 9.22 -18.41
N ALA A 128 -6.70 9.61 -17.17
CA ALA A 128 -7.71 10.02 -16.19
C ALA A 128 -8.43 11.30 -16.62
N LYS A 129 -7.69 12.30 -17.10
CA LYS A 129 -8.27 13.52 -17.67
C LYS A 129 -9.17 13.22 -18.87
N SER A 130 -8.74 12.31 -19.75
CA SER A 130 -9.53 11.89 -20.92
C SER A 130 -10.79 11.12 -20.53
N ALA A 131 -10.73 10.31 -19.47
CA ALA A 131 -11.89 9.61 -18.93
C ALA A 131 -12.87 10.54 -18.18
N GLY A 132 -12.44 11.76 -17.83
CA GLY A 132 -13.20 12.73 -17.06
C GLY A 132 -13.15 12.52 -15.55
N THR A 133 -12.43 11.51 -15.06
CA THR A 133 -12.20 11.27 -13.63
C THR A 133 -11.07 12.13 -13.06
N GLY A 134 -10.09 12.49 -13.91
CA GLY A 134 -8.97 13.36 -13.57
C GLY A 134 -9.44 14.77 -13.23
N GLY A 135 -9.25 15.18 -11.98
CA GLY A 135 -9.70 16.46 -11.43
C GLY A 135 -10.25 16.33 -10.02
N LEU A 136 -10.76 15.15 -9.65
CA LEU A 136 -11.27 14.89 -8.30
C LEU A 136 -10.18 15.05 -7.22
N LEU A 137 -8.93 14.68 -7.50
CA LEU A 137 -7.81 14.96 -6.59
C LEU A 137 -7.59 16.47 -6.41
N GLN A 138 -7.63 17.25 -7.49
CA GLN A 138 -7.37 18.69 -7.46
C GLN A 138 -8.45 19.48 -6.70
N VAL A 139 -9.71 19.03 -6.74
CA VAL A 139 -10.80 19.67 -5.98
C VAL A 139 -10.90 19.19 -4.53
N SER A 140 -10.07 18.23 -4.12
CA SER A 140 -10.09 17.68 -2.77
C SER A 140 -9.40 18.57 -1.75
N SER A 141 -10.07 18.80 -0.63
CA SER A 141 -9.62 19.64 0.50
C SER A 141 -8.76 18.87 1.49
N TYR A 142 -9.09 17.60 1.76
CA TYR A 142 -8.42 16.75 2.75
C TYR A 142 -7.98 15.41 2.14
N LEU A 143 -6.89 14.86 2.68
CA LEU A 143 -6.40 13.52 2.38
C LEU A 143 -6.04 12.82 3.69
N THR A 144 -6.65 11.68 3.96
CA THR A 144 -6.39 10.89 5.18
C THR A 144 -5.73 9.57 4.83
N GLY A 145 -4.80 9.11 5.66
CA GLY A 145 -4.09 7.85 5.47
C GLY A 145 -3.81 7.15 6.79
N LEU A 146 -3.87 5.82 6.79
CA LEU A 146 -3.39 5.00 7.90
C LEU A 146 -2.58 3.83 7.38
N SER A 147 -1.70 3.25 8.18
CA SER A 147 -0.89 2.07 7.81
C SER A 147 -0.24 2.26 6.43
N GLY A 148 -0.40 1.34 5.46
CA GLY A 148 0.08 1.51 4.08
C GLY A 148 -0.36 2.81 3.38
N GLY A 149 -1.57 3.31 3.68
CA GLY A 149 -2.05 4.62 3.24
C GLY A 149 -1.29 5.80 3.82
N SER A 150 -0.71 5.65 5.01
CA SER A 150 0.20 6.66 5.59
C SER A 150 1.50 6.78 4.81
N TRP A 151 2.00 5.68 4.23
CA TRP A 151 3.26 5.63 3.50
C TRP A 151 3.18 6.43 2.21
N ILE A 152 2.12 6.22 1.41
CA ILE A 152 1.86 7.04 0.24
C ILE A 152 1.57 8.49 0.61
N THR A 153 0.82 8.73 1.69
CA THR A 153 0.54 10.11 2.14
C THR A 153 1.86 10.82 2.45
N GLY A 154 2.74 10.26 3.29
CA GLY A 154 4.05 10.87 3.52
C GLY A 154 4.91 10.97 2.25
N SER A 155 4.95 9.92 1.43
CA SER A 155 5.72 9.90 0.18
C SER A 155 5.33 11.04 -0.76
N LEU A 156 4.04 11.30 -0.93
CA LEU A 156 3.54 12.40 -1.76
C LEU A 156 4.10 13.75 -1.31
N PHE A 157 4.00 14.08 -0.01
CA PHE A 157 4.42 15.39 0.47
C PHE A 157 5.96 15.50 0.43
N PHE A 158 6.68 14.55 1.02
CA PHE A 158 8.14 14.63 1.12
C PHE A 158 8.90 14.42 -0.21
N ASN A 159 8.20 14.08 -1.29
CA ASN A 159 8.74 14.14 -2.67
C ASN A 159 8.23 15.35 -3.47
N ASN A 160 7.69 16.38 -2.80
CA ASN A 160 7.15 17.59 -3.41
C ASN A 160 5.96 17.34 -4.37
N PHE A 161 5.07 16.44 -3.98
CA PHE A 161 3.78 16.13 -4.61
C PHE A 161 3.85 15.87 -6.13
N PRO A 162 4.70 14.95 -6.60
CA PRO A 162 4.83 14.65 -8.02
C PRO A 162 3.56 13.98 -8.57
N THR A 163 3.54 13.66 -9.86
CA THR A 163 2.49 12.76 -10.37
C THR A 163 2.67 11.36 -9.77
N LEU A 164 1.59 10.60 -9.66
CA LEU A 164 1.63 9.28 -9.00
C LEU A 164 2.51 8.27 -9.75
N GLY A 165 2.55 8.35 -11.08
CA GLY A 165 3.48 7.54 -11.89
C GLY A 165 4.94 7.86 -11.60
N GLU A 166 5.30 9.15 -11.51
CA GLU A 166 6.66 9.56 -11.15
C GLU A 166 7.01 9.21 -9.70
N LEU A 167 6.05 9.27 -8.77
CA LEU A 167 6.23 8.88 -7.38
C LEU A 167 6.64 7.40 -7.26
N VAL A 168 5.95 6.52 -8.00
CA VAL A 168 6.18 5.07 -7.93
C VAL A 168 7.39 4.66 -8.78
N PHE A 169 7.47 5.11 -10.03
CA PHE A 169 8.44 4.61 -11.00
C PHE A 169 9.69 5.50 -11.18
N GLY A 170 9.69 6.68 -10.56
CA GLY A 170 10.70 7.70 -10.76
C GLY A 170 10.50 8.48 -12.06
N ASN A 171 11.29 9.55 -12.22
CA ASN A 171 11.25 10.42 -13.41
C ASN A 171 12.53 10.37 -14.24
N GLY A 172 13.45 9.44 -13.91
CA GLY A 172 14.74 9.27 -14.56
C GLY A 172 15.76 10.39 -14.30
N ASN A 173 15.43 11.36 -13.45
CA ASN A 173 16.29 12.50 -13.11
C ASN A 173 16.53 12.57 -11.60
N ASN A 174 15.77 13.41 -10.89
CA ASN A 174 15.95 13.71 -9.48
C ASN A 174 15.04 12.91 -8.54
N LEU A 175 14.08 12.16 -9.08
CA LEU A 175 13.18 11.30 -8.33
C LEU A 175 13.43 9.84 -8.72
N THR A 176 13.94 9.05 -7.78
CA THR A 176 14.22 7.61 -7.97
C THR A 176 12.96 6.77 -8.17
N GLY A 177 11.86 7.16 -7.53
CA GLY A 177 10.70 6.31 -7.35
C GLY A 177 10.85 5.36 -6.16
N TRP A 178 9.85 4.53 -5.93
CA TRP A 178 9.85 3.53 -4.86
C TRP A 178 10.77 2.36 -5.20
N LEU A 179 11.55 1.89 -4.22
CA LEU A 179 12.51 0.79 -4.38
C LEU A 179 11.96 -0.54 -3.85
N LEU A 180 10.73 -0.91 -4.25
CA LEU A 180 10.03 -2.07 -3.65
C LEU A 180 10.57 -3.43 -4.11
N ASP A 181 11.47 -3.48 -5.09
CA ASP A 181 12.17 -4.70 -5.49
C ASP A 181 13.31 -5.06 -4.53
N LEU A 182 13.71 -4.15 -3.65
CA LEU A 182 14.54 -4.42 -2.48
C LEU A 182 13.61 -4.75 -1.31
N ALA A 183 13.87 -5.86 -0.63
CA ALA A 183 13.08 -6.25 0.54
C ALA A 183 13.33 -5.28 1.71
N PHE A 184 12.28 -4.94 2.46
CA PHE A 184 12.35 -3.99 3.58
C PHE A 184 13.32 -4.44 4.68
N ALA A 185 13.28 -5.73 5.01
CA ALA A 185 14.00 -6.27 6.16
C ALA A 185 15.30 -6.99 5.78
N THR A 186 15.44 -7.45 4.53
CA THR A 186 16.61 -8.20 4.03
C THR A 186 17.02 -7.75 2.61
N PRO A 187 17.37 -6.47 2.41
CA PRO A 187 17.56 -5.89 1.09
C PRO A 187 18.70 -6.52 0.25
N ASP A 188 19.67 -7.20 0.87
CA ASP A 188 20.73 -7.96 0.20
C ASP A 188 20.48 -9.50 0.23
N GLY A 189 19.22 -9.91 0.37
CA GLY A 189 18.79 -11.31 0.43
C GLY A 189 18.85 -11.93 1.83
N ASP A 190 18.54 -13.23 1.91
CA ASP A 190 18.26 -13.94 3.18
C ASP A 190 19.46 -14.08 4.13
N ASP A 191 20.69 -13.84 3.67
CA ASP A 191 21.87 -13.86 4.54
C ASP A 191 21.94 -12.59 5.37
N LEU A 192 21.40 -12.68 6.59
CA LEU A 192 21.41 -11.59 7.56
C LEU A 192 22.82 -11.02 7.80
N PHE A 193 23.87 -11.84 7.67
CA PHE A 193 25.25 -11.47 7.97
C PHE A 193 26.05 -11.04 6.74
N SER A 194 25.40 -10.88 5.58
CA SER A 194 26.03 -10.28 4.41
C SER A 194 26.53 -8.87 4.74
N GLU A 195 27.60 -8.44 4.06
CA GLU A 195 28.20 -7.12 4.28
C GLU A 195 27.17 -6.00 4.11
N TYR A 196 26.37 -6.05 3.04
CA TYR A 196 25.38 -5.01 2.76
C TYR A 196 24.18 -5.02 3.71
N ASN A 197 23.68 -6.19 4.11
CA ASN A 197 22.65 -6.26 5.15
C ASN A 197 23.18 -5.70 6.49
N GLN A 198 24.43 -5.99 6.87
CA GLN A 198 25.02 -5.41 8.07
C GLN A 198 25.20 -3.88 7.98
N TYR A 199 25.55 -3.32 6.81
CA TYR A 199 25.57 -1.86 6.63
C TYR A 199 24.18 -1.25 6.76
N PHE A 200 23.17 -1.87 6.14
CA PHE A 200 21.77 -1.44 6.24
C PHE A 200 21.26 -1.45 7.70
N TYR A 201 21.43 -2.57 8.40
CA TYR A 201 21.05 -2.67 9.82
C TYR A 201 21.83 -1.70 10.70
N GLY A 202 23.13 -1.53 10.43
CA GLY A 202 23.97 -0.57 11.13
C GLY A 202 23.47 0.87 10.96
N SER A 203 23.09 1.25 9.75
CA SER A 203 22.52 2.57 9.46
C SER A 203 21.22 2.82 10.20
N ILE A 204 20.28 1.88 10.12
CA ILE A 204 18.98 1.96 10.82
C ILE A 204 19.19 2.08 12.33
N LEU A 205 19.98 1.17 12.92
CA LEU A 205 20.21 1.15 14.36
C LEU A 205 20.94 2.42 14.82
N TRP A 206 21.79 3.03 13.99
CA TRP A 206 22.42 4.30 14.35
C TRP A 206 21.41 5.44 14.49
N SER A 207 20.41 5.53 13.61
CA SER A 207 19.28 6.47 13.79
C SER A 207 18.55 6.23 15.12
N VAL A 208 18.22 4.96 15.41
CA VAL A 208 17.46 4.57 16.61
C VAL A 208 18.23 4.85 17.89
N MET A 209 19.52 4.48 17.92
CA MET A 209 20.40 4.76 19.05
C MET A 209 20.59 6.26 19.29
N ALA A 210 20.73 7.06 18.22
CA ALA A 210 20.84 8.51 18.36
C ALA A 210 19.59 9.13 19.01
N LYS A 211 18.38 8.65 18.68
CA LYS A 211 17.13 9.04 19.36
C LYS A 211 17.10 8.56 20.81
N ALA A 212 17.50 7.32 21.08
CA ALA A 212 17.54 6.79 22.44
C ALA A 212 18.52 7.57 23.35
N ASP A 213 19.65 8.01 22.80
CA ASP A 213 20.66 8.81 23.51
C ASP A 213 20.15 10.20 23.95
N THR A 214 19.05 10.69 23.35
CA THR A 214 18.36 11.91 23.82
C THR A 214 17.40 11.67 24.99
N GLY A 215 17.26 10.42 25.42
CA GLY A 215 16.39 10.01 26.53
C GLY A 215 14.95 9.71 26.14
N ILE A 216 14.66 9.50 24.85
CA ILE A 216 13.34 9.07 24.37
C ILE A 216 13.33 7.56 24.18
N ASP A 217 12.36 6.87 24.79
CA ASP A 217 12.20 5.43 24.66
C ASP A 217 11.88 5.06 23.19
N THR A 218 12.55 4.02 22.68
CA THR A 218 12.35 3.51 21.30
C THR A 218 11.75 2.10 21.34
N SER A 219 11.28 1.59 20.19
CA SER A 219 10.74 0.23 20.04
C SER A 219 11.01 -0.32 18.63
N ILE A 220 10.48 -1.50 18.30
CA ILE A 220 10.54 -2.04 16.92
C ILE A 220 9.95 -1.08 15.87
N THR A 221 9.08 -0.16 16.30
CA THR A 221 8.49 0.85 15.41
C THR A 221 9.55 1.81 14.87
N ASP A 222 10.63 2.08 15.60
CA ASP A 222 11.69 2.98 15.12
C ASP A 222 12.50 2.38 13.96
N PRO A 223 13.03 1.13 14.02
CA PRO A 223 13.59 0.47 12.84
C PRO A 223 12.60 0.35 11.69
N TRP A 224 11.35 0.00 11.97
CA TRP A 224 10.29 -0.10 10.96
C TRP A 224 10.05 1.22 10.23
N ALA A 225 9.96 2.32 10.98
CA ALA A 225 9.85 3.67 10.47
C ALA A 225 11.03 4.04 9.55
N ARG A 226 12.26 3.64 9.92
CA ARG A 226 13.44 3.84 9.07
C ARG A 226 13.36 3.02 7.79
N MET A 227 12.99 1.73 7.85
CA MET A 227 12.78 0.91 6.66
C MET A 227 11.74 1.56 5.73
N ILE A 228 10.60 2.03 6.25
CA ILE A 228 9.62 2.79 5.47
C ILE A 228 10.25 4.03 4.82
N SER A 229 11.06 4.82 5.57
CA SER A 229 11.73 6.01 5.02
C SER A 229 12.63 5.68 3.82
N TYR A 230 13.36 4.57 3.86
CA TYR A 230 14.25 4.16 2.76
C TYR A 230 13.48 3.96 1.44
N HIS A 231 12.24 3.47 1.50
CA HIS A 231 11.45 3.17 0.32
C HIS A 231 10.52 4.32 -0.14
N PHE A 232 10.07 5.17 0.78
CA PHE A 232 8.99 6.14 0.51
C PHE A 232 9.40 7.61 0.59
N LEU A 233 10.44 7.97 1.34
CA LEU A 233 10.93 9.35 1.44
C LEU A 233 12.04 9.59 0.41
N ASN A 234 12.36 10.86 0.18
CA ASN A 234 13.46 11.23 -0.70
C ASN A 234 14.83 10.87 -0.06
N GLN A 235 15.94 11.25 -0.71
CA GLN A 235 17.34 10.95 -0.31
C GLN A 235 17.81 9.51 -0.54
N THR A 236 16.93 8.53 -0.72
CA THR A 236 17.35 7.17 -1.05
C THR A 236 17.33 6.90 -2.56
N ASN A 237 18.39 6.28 -3.06
CA ASN A 237 18.50 5.72 -4.40
C ASN A 237 19.29 4.41 -4.38
N ARG A 238 19.39 3.72 -5.51
CA ARG A 238 20.09 2.43 -5.58
C ARG A 238 21.59 2.54 -5.29
N GLN A 239 22.21 3.67 -5.59
CA GLN A 239 23.65 3.87 -5.41
C GLN A 239 24.00 4.06 -3.93
N ASN A 240 23.11 4.68 -3.15
CA ASN A 240 23.36 4.99 -1.75
C ASN A 240 22.59 4.12 -0.75
N PHE A 241 21.75 3.17 -1.21
CA PHE A 241 20.90 2.34 -0.33
C PHE A 241 21.64 1.63 0.82
N PHE A 242 22.91 1.28 0.63
CA PHE A 242 23.73 0.59 1.64
C PHE A 242 24.84 1.46 2.22
N THR A 243 24.72 2.79 2.09
CA THR A 243 25.70 3.77 2.54
C THR A 243 25.00 4.83 3.40
N ASN A 244 25.76 5.64 4.13
CA ASN A 244 25.22 6.81 4.85
C ASN A 244 25.61 8.12 4.16
N ASP A 245 25.76 8.10 2.83
CA ASP A 245 26.06 9.31 2.04
C ASP A 245 24.90 10.32 2.07
N THR A 246 23.73 9.89 2.55
CA THR A 246 22.54 10.72 2.80
C THR A 246 21.84 10.28 4.09
N ALA A 247 20.87 11.05 4.56
CA ALA A 247 20.06 10.71 5.74
C ALA A 247 18.97 9.64 5.50
N HIS A 248 18.67 9.26 4.25
CA HIS A 248 17.58 8.33 3.94
C HIS A 248 16.25 8.73 4.61
N GLY A 249 15.89 10.02 4.52
CA GLY A 249 14.67 10.57 5.10
C GLY A 249 14.73 10.92 6.59
N ALA A 250 15.84 10.66 7.30
CA ALA A 250 16.03 11.17 8.65
C ALA A 250 16.18 12.71 8.63
N GLY A 251 15.67 13.39 9.68
CA GLY A 251 15.64 14.85 9.76
C GLY A 251 14.45 15.50 9.06
N GLN A 252 13.68 14.75 8.26
CA GLN A 252 12.44 15.25 7.66
C GLN A 252 11.32 15.21 8.69
N LEU A 253 10.71 16.36 8.98
CA LEU A 253 9.68 16.50 10.02
C LEU A 253 8.31 16.66 9.42
N TRP A 254 7.30 15.97 9.96
CA TRP A 254 5.90 16.10 9.53
C TRP A 254 5.39 17.53 9.69
N SER A 255 5.80 18.21 10.77
CA SER A 255 5.52 19.64 11.00
C SER A 255 6.19 20.59 10.02
N ASN A 256 7.18 20.13 9.23
CA ASN A 256 7.80 20.90 8.15
C ASN A 256 7.09 20.74 6.80
N ILE A 257 5.98 19.98 6.70
CA ILE A 257 5.17 19.93 5.48
C ILE A 257 4.85 21.34 4.92
N PRO A 258 4.56 22.37 5.74
CA PRO A 258 4.32 23.72 5.25
C PRO A 258 5.48 24.39 4.50
N THR A 259 6.70 23.87 4.62
CA THR A 259 7.87 24.36 3.89
C THR A 259 8.03 23.74 2.51
N ILE A 260 7.23 22.73 2.17
CA ILE A 260 7.29 22.03 0.88
C ILE A 260 6.74 22.95 -0.23
N PRO A 261 7.42 23.08 -1.38
CA PRO A 261 6.97 23.99 -2.45
C PRO A 261 5.53 23.76 -2.91
N ALA A 262 5.12 22.52 -3.15
CA ALA A 262 3.74 22.19 -3.55
C ALA A 262 2.70 22.62 -2.49
N TRP A 263 3.05 22.53 -1.20
CA TRP A 263 2.22 23.04 -0.12
C TRP A 263 2.08 24.56 -0.19
N GLN A 264 3.20 25.28 -0.30
CA GLN A 264 3.23 26.75 -0.37
C GLN A 264 2.47 27.29 -1.58
N GLN A 265 2.35 26.49 -2.63
CA GLN A 265 1.57 26.76 -3.84
C GLN A 265 0.11 26.32 -3.72
N TYR A 266 -0.32 25.81 -2.56
CA TYR A 266 -1.70 25.40 -2.28
C TYR A 266 -2.21 24.26 -3.17
N GLU A 267 -1.30 23.44 -3.71
CA GLU A 267 -1.63 22.38 -4.66
C GLU A 267 -2.12 21.10 -3.98
N THR A 268 -1.71 20.86 -2.74
CA THR A 268 -1.92 19.60 -2.03
C THR A 268 -3.18 19.63 -1.14
N PRO A 269 -3.98 18.55 -1.07
CA PRO A 269 -4.93 18.36 0.02
C PRO A 269 -4.27 18.51 1.40
N PHE A 270 -5.03 18.84 2.43
CA PHE A 270 -4.51 18.84 3.80
C PHE A 270 -4.35 17.40 4.31
N PRO A 271 -3.12 16.94 4.68
CA PRO A 271 -2.86 15.56 5.07
C PRO A 271 -3.18 15.31 6.54
N ILE A 272 -3.75 14.14 6.82
CA ILE A 272 -4.01 13.65 8.17
C ILE A 272 -3.59 12.17 8.22
N LEU A 273 -2.72 11.80 9.15
CA LEU A 273 -2.50 10.39 9.47
C LEU A 273 -3.35 9.97 10.68
N VAL A 274 -3.81 8.73 10.69
CA VAL A 274 -4.58 8.16 11.81
C VAL A 274 -3.77 7.08 12.52
N THR A 275 -3.84 7.07 13.85
CA THR A 275 -3.21 6.06 14.72
C THR A 275 -4.12 5.79 15.92
N ASP A 276 -4.14 4.54 16.37
CA ASP A 276 -4.86 4.13 17.58
C ASP A 276 -3.90 4.14 18.78
N SER A 277 -4.43 4.13 19.99
CA SER A 277 -3.66 3.87 21.22
C SER A 277 -4.11 2.56 21.85
N ARG A 278 -3.14 1.77 22.33
CA ARG A 278 -3.40 0.72 23.32
C ARG A 278 -3.47 1.40 24.69
N PRO A 279 -4.65 1.47 25.35
CA PRO A 279 -4.79 2.16 26.63
C PRO A 279 -3.85 1.61 27.71
N ASP A 280 -3.39 2.46 28.63
CA ASP A 280 -2.48 2.04 29.69
C ASP A 280 -3.05 0.90 30.54
N GLY A 281 -2.18 -0.08 30.86
CA GLY A 281 -2.57 -1.31 31.57
C GLY A 281 -3.28 -2.37 30.72
N LEU A 282 -3.63 -2.09 29.45
CA LEU A 282 -4.14 -3.10 28.53
C LEU A 282 -2.99 -3.83 27.83
N ASN A 283 -2.94 -5.15 27.98
CA ASN A 283 -1.92 -6.02 27.35
C ASN A 283 -2.52 -6.91 26.25
N THR A 284 -3.56 -6.44 25.56
CA THR A 284 -4.18 -7.22 24.48
C THR A 284 -3.22 -7.36 23.31
N THR A 285 -3.16 -8.57 22.75
CA THR A 285 -2.41 -8.93 21.54
C THR A 285 -3.34 -9.15 20.34
N THR A 286 -4.61 -8.76 20.46
CA THR A 286 -5.61 -8.84 19.38
C THR A 286 -6.02 -7.44 18.93
N ALA A 287 -6.84 -7.37 17.88
CA ALA A 287 -7.55 -6.15 17.50
C ALA A 287 -8.23 -5.50 18.72
N LEU A 288 -8.21 -4.16 18.74
CA LEU A 288 -8.83 -3.35 19.77
C LEU A 288 -10.36 -3.35 19.63
N THR A 289 -11.06 -2.99 20.70
CA THR A 289 -12.47 -2.58 20.60
C THR A 289 -12.56 -1.19 19.96
N LEU A 290 -13.78 -0.67 19.76
CA LEU A 290 -14.00 0.66 19.17
C LEU A 290 -13.78 1.83 20.15
N ASP A 291 -13.76 1.53 21.45
CA ASP A 291 -13.71 2.51 22.54
C ASP A 291 -12.39 3.28 22.65
N PRO A 292 -11.20 2.67 22.45
CA PRO A 292 -9.93 3.38 22.58
C PRO A 292 -9.85 4.63 21.72
N THR A 293 -9.14 5.61 22.25
CA THR A 293 -8.98 6.93 21.64
C THR A 293 -8.24 6.81 20.30
N VAL A 294 -8.83 7.38 19.25
CA VAL A 294 -8.23 7.52 17.93
C VAL A 294 -7.58 8.89 17.81
N TYR A 295 -6.36 8.95 17.28
CA TYR A 295 -5.60 10.18 17.12
C TYR A 295 -5.33 10.52 15.66
N GLU A 296 -5.25 11.82 15.41
CA GLU A 296 -4.93 12.44 14.15
C GLU A 296 -3.57 13.14 14.24
N ILE A 297 -2.69 12.84 13.29
CA ILE A 297 -1.39 13.51 13.12
C ILE A 297 -1.48 14.40 11.88
N THR A 298 -1.49 15.71 12.09
CA THR A 298 -1.52 16.73 11.03
C THR A 298 -0.21 17.54 11.05
N PRO A 299 0.13 18.31 10.01
CA PRO A 299 1.33 19.16 10.03
C PRO A 299 1.38 20.16 11.20
N PHE A 300 0.24 20.47 11.82
CA PHE A 300 0.16 21.47 12.88
C PHE A 300 -0.08 20.87 14.25
N GLU A 301 -0.66 19.68 14.33
CA GLU A 301 -1.20 19.17 15.58
C GLU A 301 -1.28 17.65 15.62
N PHE A 302 -1.00 17.10 16.80
CA PHE A 302 -1.43 15.78 17.23
C PHE A 302 -2.70 15.93 18.07
N ALA A 303 -3.83 15.38 17.63
CA ALA A 303 -5.14 15.67 18.21
C ALA A 303 -6.05 14.44 18.25
N SER A 304 -7.09 14.49 19.07
CA SER A 304 -8.23 13.58 18.96
C SER A 304 -9.53 14.37 18.99
N TYR A 305 -10.40 14.05 18.03
CA TYR A 305 -11.76 14.58 17.95
C TYR A 305 -12.79 13.64 18.60
N ASP A 306 -12.33 12.56 19.23
CA ASP A 306 -13.17 11.71 20.05
C ASP A 306 -13.71 12.52 21.25
N PRO A 307 -14.96 12.28 21.68
CA PRO A 307 -15.58 13.07 22.74
C PRO A 307 -14.80 13.07 24.06
N ASP A 308 -14.14 11.96 24.39
CA ASP A 308 -13.50 11.76 25.69
C ASP A 308 -12.20 12.56 25.86
N LEU A 309 -11.47 12.81 24.76
CA LEU A 309 -10.26 13.64 24.76
C LEU A 309 -10.53 15.07 24.25
N SER A 310 -11.10 15.24 23.05
CA SER A 310 -11.45 16.54 22.47
C SER A 310 -10.36 17.62 22.69
N ALA A 311 -9.13 17.28 22.34
CA ALA A 311 -7.95 18.10 22.57
C ALA A 311 -6.89 17.87 21.49
N GLY A 312 -5.98 18.84 21.35
CA GLY A 312 -4.88 18.77 20.40
C GLY A 312 -3.65 19.54 20.89
N VAL A 313 -2.46 19.03 20.55
CA VAL A 313 -1.16 19.60 20.91
C VAL A 313 -0.35 19.97 19.67
N ASN A 314 0.36 21.09 19.70
CA ASN A 314 1.28 21.45 18.62
C ASN A 314 2.27 20.30 18.32
N LEU A 315 2.21 19.77 17.09
CA LEU A 315 2.99 18.59 16.71
C LEU A 315 4.50 18.83 16.82
N SER A 316 4.96 20.07 16.55
CA SER A 316 6.38 20.44 16.63
C SER A 316 6.98 20.20 18.02
N PHE A 317 6.13 20.12 19.06
CA PHE A 317 6.53 19.91 20.44
C PHE A 317 5.88 18.67 21.08
N ALA A 318 5.29 17.76 20.28
CA ALA A 318 4.57 16.59 20.80
C ALA A 318 5.45 15.62 21.60
N GLY A 319 6.76 15.62 21.38
CA GLY A 319 7.72 14.84 22.19
C GLY A 319 8.04 15.46 23.56
N THR A 320 7.49 16.63 23.89
CA THR A 320 7.76 17.31 25.17
C THR A 320 6.95 16.65 26.29
N PRO A 321 7.57 16.27 27.42
CA PRO A 321 6.81 15.85 28.60
C PRO A 321 5.90 16.99 29.10
N MET A 322 4.60 16.75 29.15
CA MET A 322 3.61 17.73 29.61
C MET A 322 2.84 17.22 30.83
N THR A 323 2.32 18.15 31.62
CA THR A 323 1.32 17.90 32.67
C THR A 323 0.39 19.10 32.72
N ASP A 324 -0.91 18.87 32.87
CA ASP A 324 -1.92 19.93 32.96
C ASP A 324 -1.78 20.98 31.84
N LYS A 325 -1.57 20.51 30.61
CA LYS A 325 -1.39 21.29 29.37
C LYS A 325 -0.10 22.11 29.25
N LYS A 326 0.86 21.92 30.14
CA LYS A 326 2.10 22.70 30.16
C LYS A 326 3.32 21.78 30.15
N PRO A 327 4.44 22.21 29.54
CA PRO A 327 5.70 21.50 29.70
C PRO A 327 6.05 21.33 31.18
N VAL A 328 6.49 20.13 31.58
CA VAL A 328 6.96 19.87 32.95
C VAL A 328 8.15 20.77 33.30
N ASN A 329 8.98 21.11 32.31
CA ASN A 329 10.08 22.05 32.43
C ASN A 329 10.12 23.00 31.21
N ALA A 330 9.93 24.29 31.45
CA ALA A 330 9.90 25.33 30.41
C ALA A 330 11.25 25.54 29.67
N SER A 331 12.35 25.01 30.19
CA SER A 331 13.67 25.04 29.54
C SER A 331 14.04 23.70 28.88
N ALA A 332 13.12 22.73 28.86
CA ALA A 332 13.38 21.40 28.33
C ALA A 332 12.25 20.88 27.43
N CYS A 333 11.88 21.69 26.44
CA CYS A 333 11.06 21.22 25.34
C CYS A 333 11.83 20.27 24.43
N VAL A 334 11.07 19.50 23.65
CA VAL A 334 11.58 18.58 22.63
C VAL A 334 10.98 19.00 21.29
N SER A 335 11.81 19.15 20.26
CA SER A 335 11.37 19.36 18.87
C SER A 335 12.01 18.36 17.91
N GLY A 336 11.39 18.14 16.76
CA GLY A 336 11.86 17.17 15.78
C GLY A 336 11.59 15.71 16.16
N PHE A 337 10.73 15.48 17.15
CA PHE A 337 10.22 14.15 17.51
C PHE A 337 9.32 13.57 16.41
N ASP A 338 8.66 14.46 15.67
CA ASP A 338 7.72 14.20 14.59
C ASP A 338 8.41 13.86 13.25
N GLN A 339 9.47 13.06 13.31
CA GLN A 339 10.14 12.53 12.12
C GLN A 339 9.10 11.91 11.18
N ALA A 340 9.09 12.31 9.91
CA ALA A 340 8.12 11.89 8.92
C ALA A 340 8.02 10.36 8.82
N GLY A 341 9.18 9.69 8.81
CA GLY A 341 9.27 8.24 8.90
C GLY A 341 8.59 7.67 10.14
N PHE A 342 8.79 8.29 11.30
CA PHE A 342 8.20 7.84 12.56
C PHE A 342 6.68 8.09 12.64
N MET A 343 6.16 9.16 12.03
CA MET A 343 4.71 9.38 11.95
C MET A 343 4.03 8.31 11.08
N MET A 344 4.62 8.00 9.92
CA MET A 344 4.18 6.89 9.06
C MET A 344 4.31 5.54 9.76
N GLY A 345 5.43 5.30 10.43
CA GLY A 345 5.69 4.06 11.17
C GLY A 345 4.75 3.88 12.37
N THR A 346 4.42 4.94 13.10
CA THR A 346 3.44 4.94 14.20
C THR A 346 2.07 4.50 13.69
N SER A 347 1.60 5.12 12.59
CA SER A 347 0.35 4.77 11.91
C SER A 347 0.34 3.35 11.31
N ALA A 348 1.50 2.70 11.21
CA ALA A 348 1.70 1.35 10.66
C ALA A 348 2.34 0.37 11.66
N SER A 349 2.19 0.63 12.97
CA SER A 349 2.82 -0.15 14.04
C SER A 349 1.95 -1.32 14.49
N LEU A 350 1.77 -2.32 13.62
CA LEU A 350 0.88 -3.49 13.85
C LEU A 350 1.52 -4.58 14.75
N PHE A 351 2.74 -4.37 15.25
CA PHE A 351 3.53 -5.39 15.94
C PHE A 351 2.84 -5.95 17.18
N ASN A 352 1.99 -5.19 17.87
CA ASN A 352 1.20 -5.68 19.00
C ASN A 352 0.28 -6.86 18.65
N GLN A 353 -0.14 -7.00 17.39
CA GLN A 353 -1.06 -8.05 16.94
C GLN A 353 -0.34 -9.26 16.33
N ILE A 354 0.87 -9.06 15.79
CA ILE A 354 1.56 -10.05 14.94
C ILE A 354 2.89 -10.53 15.51
N LEU A 355 3.45 -9.85 16.51
CA LEU A 355 4.69 -10.25 17.18
C LEU A 355 4.39 -11.15 18.38
N ASP A 356 4.80 -12.40 18.28
CA ASP A 356 4.78 -13.35 19.39
C ASP A 356 6.14 -13.34 20.09
N PHE A 357 6.26 -12.56 21.16
CA PHE A 357 7.46 -12.48 22.00
C PHE A 357 7.82 -13.79 22.70
N ALA A 358 6.86 -14.69 22.94
CA ALA A 358 7.15 -15.95 23.62
C ALA A 358 7.93 -16.90 22.71
N HIS A 359 7.70 -16.82 21.40
CA HIS A 359 8.32 -17.69 20.41
C HIS A 359 9.30 -16.97 19.47
N ASN A 360 9.45 -15.64 19.58
CA ASN A 360 10.18 -14.80 18.63
C ASN A 360 9.75 -15.09 17.19
N THR A 361 8.45 -15.01 16.92
CA THR A 361 7.90 -15.21 15.58
C THR A 361 7.00 -14.04 15.20
N LEU A 362 7.05 -13.66 13.93
CA LEU A 362 6.12 -12.71 13.33
C LEU A 362 5.13 -13.49 12.47
N GLN A 363 3.83 -13.34 12.74
CA GLN A 363 2.80 -14.04 11.97
C GLN A 363 2.73 -13.49 10.53
N ASP A 364 2.41 -14.37 9.58
CA ASP A 364 2.12 -14.11 8.15
C ASP A 364 3.24 -13.48 7.29
N PHE A 365 4.31 -12.94 7.88
CA PHE A 365 5.50 -12.53 7.13
C PHE A 365 6.24 -13.73 6.52
N SER A 366 6.98 -13.47 5.46
CA SER A 366 7.95 -14.43 4.94
C SER A 366 9.00 -14.76 6.02
N GLN A 367 9.64 -15.93 5.91
CA GLN A 367 10.65 -16.34 6.89
C GLN A 367 11.86 -15.38 6.89
N SER A 368 12.27 -14.87 5.72
CA SER A 368 13.39 -13.95 5.59
C SER A 368 13.07 -12.57 6.17
N ASP A 369 11.88 -12.03 5.89
CA ASP A 369 11.43 -10.76 6.48
C ASP A 369 11.33 -10.85 8.00
N SER A 370 10.72 -11.93 8.50
CA SER A 370 10.63 -12.21 9.94
C SER A 370 12.01 -12.24 10.58
N ASN A 371 12.95 -12.96 9.98
CA ASN A 371 14.31 -13.09 10.48
C ASN A 371 15.04 -11.74 10.52
N GLY A 372 14.90 -10.92 9.48
CA GLY A 372 15.51 -9.59 9.41
C GLY A 372 14.95 -8.64 10.47
N LEU A 373 13.63 -8.57 10.61
CA LEU A 373 12.96 -7.73 11.62
C LEU A 373 13.35 -8.13 13.04
N LEU A 374 13.31 -9.45 13.35
CA LEU A 374 13.71 -9.97 14.65
C LEU A 374 15.20 -9.78 14.92
N TYR A 375 16.05 -9.86 13.90
CA TYR A 375 17.48 -9.57 14.04
C TYR A 375 17.71 -8.13 14.46
N VAL A 376 17.10 -7.16 13.75
CA VAL A 376 17.23 -5.74 14.09
C VAL A 376 16.63 -5.43 15.46
N LEU A 377 15.47 -6.00 15.80
CA LEU A 377 14.89 -5.88 17.13
C LEU A 377 15.84 -6.38 18.22
N SER A 378 16.39 -7.60 18.05
CA SER A 378 17.29 -8.20 19.04
C SER A 378 18.53 -7.32 19.29
N ARG A 379 19.05 -6.70 18.23
CA ARG A 379 20.17 -5.77 18.31
C ARG A 379 19.80 -4.45 18.96
N GLN A 380 18.64 -3.89 18.65
CA GLN A 380 18.14 -2.69 19.34
C GLN A 380 18.03 -2.95 20.84
N LEU A 381 17.36 -4.04 21.24
CA LEU A 381 17.14 -4.38 22.65
C LEU A 381 18.44 -4.68 23.42
N SER A 382 19.53 -5.03 22.73
CA SER A 382 20.84 -5.16 23.37
C SER A 382 21.55 -3.83 23.65
N GLU A 383 21.18 -2.76 22.94
CA GLU A 383 21.89 -1.48 22.95
C GLU A 383 21.12 -0.37 23.67
N VAL A 384 19.78 -0.35 23.55
CA VAL A 384 18.94 0.74 24.04
C VAL A 384 17.82 0.25 24.94
N ARG A 385 17.34 1.15 25.80
CA ARG A 385 16.15 0.91 26.63
C ARG A 385 14.89 1.18 25.82
N THR A 386 13.87 0.42 26.16
CA THR A 386 12.53 0.44 25.58
C THR A 386 11.53 0.41 26.72
N ARG A 387 10.35 1.00 26.49
CA ARG A 387 9.22 0.96 27.43
C ARG A 387 8.28 -0.17 27.09
N ALA A 388 7.88 -0.24 25.83
CA ALA A 388 7.12 -1.31 25.24
C ALA A 388 7.68 -1.58 23.84
N ASP A 389 7.93 -2.85 23.55
CA ASP A 389 8.77 -3.26 22.43
C ASP A 389 7.98 -3.31 21.11
N ASP A 390 6.65 -3.34 21.18
CA ASP A 390 5.69 -3.62 20.10
C ASP A 390 4.82 -2.43 19.67
N VAL A 391 5.05 -1.24 20.24
CA VAL A 391 4.24 -0.04 20.01
C VAL A 391 5.12 1.16 19.73
N ALA A 392 4.57 2.20 19.10
CA ALA A 392 5.22 3.49 19.04
C ALA A 392 5.14 4.17 20.42
N ASN A 393 6.29 4.33 21.09
CA ASN A 393 6.36 5.00 22.39
C ASN A 393 6.32 6.53 22.19
N TRP A 394 5.25 7.17 22.65
CA TRP A 394 5.08 8.63 22.58
C TRP A 394 5.02 9.22 23.99
N PRO A 395 5.79 10.28 24.33
CA PRO A 395 5.50 11.08 25.51
C PRO A 395 4.04 11.56 25.45
N ASN A 396 3.26 11.44 26.53
CA ASN A 396 1.85 11.81 26.51
C ASN A 396 1.70 13.34 26.67
N PRO A 397 1.33 14.09 25.62
CA PRO A 397 1.10 15.53 25.74
C PRO A 397 -0.21 15.85 26.49
N PHE A 398 -1.09 14.85 26.66
CA PHE A 398 -2.40 14.97 27.28
C PHE A 398 -2.43 14.48 28.74
N ASN A 399 -1.27 14.30 29.37
CA ASN A 399 -1.21 13.97 30.78
C ASN A 399 -1.85 15.08 31.64
N GLY A 400 -2.80 14.70 32.51
CA GLY A 400 -3.62 15.62 33.29
C GLY A 400 -4.73 16.34 32.50
N VAL A 401 -4.96 15.98 31.23
CA VAL A 401 -6.02 16.56 30.40
C VAL A 401 -7.26 15.67 30.45
N LYS A 402 -8.45 16.28 30.53
CA LYS A 402 -9.75 15.57 30.61
C LYS A 402 -9.79 14.44 31.65
N THR A 403 -9.37 14.72 32.89
CA THR A 403 -9.15 13.74 33.97
C THR A 403 -10.33 12.83 34.32
N SER A 404 -11.55 13.16 33.88
CA SER A 404 -12.77 12.38 34.14
C SER A 404 -13.22 11.49 32.98
N THR A 405 -12.75 11.74 31.76
CA THR A 405 -13.26 11.08 30.54
C THR A 405 -12.16 10.41 29.74
N TYR A 406 -10.97 11.02 29.65
CA TYR A 406 -9.87 10.46 28.88
C TYR A 406 -9.16 9.33 29.62
N GLU A 407 -9.11 8.16 28.99
CA GLU A 407 -8.58 6.92 29.57
C GLU A 407 -7.09 7.02 29.96
N ASP A 408 -6.27 7.67 29.13
CA ASP A 408 -4.82 7.78 29.32
C ASP A 408 -4.42 9.09 30.04
N THR A 409 -5.35 9.74 30.73
CA THR A 409 -5.09 11.03 31.42
C THR A 409 -3.97 10.94 32.46
N ASN A 410 -3.81 9.80 33.13
CA ASN A 410 -2.77 9.59 34.16
C ASN A 410 -1.46 9.03 33.60
N SER A 411 -1.46 8.59 32.34
CA SER A 411 -0.31 7.98 31.68
C SER A 411 0.69 9.06 31.28
N THR A 412 1.98 8.86 31.54
CA THR A 412 3.03 9.79 31.08
C THR A 412 3.51 9.50 29.66
N TRP A 413 3.11 8.34 29.11
CA TRP A 413 3.42 7.87 27.77
C TRP A 413 2.16 7.26 27.14
N LEU A 414 2.06 7.36 25.82
CA LEU A 414 1.05 6.69 24.99
C LEU A 414 1.72 5.52 24.27
N SER A 415 0.96 4.44 24.14
CA SER A 415 1.34 3.24 23.38
C SER A 415 0.61 3.26 22.05
N LEU A 416 1.10 4.06 21.09
CA LEU A 416 0.43 4.23 19.81
C LEU A 416 0.69 3.04 18.88
N ILE A 417 -0.32 2.63 18.12
CA ILE A 417 -0.31 1.47 17.24
C ILE A 417 -0.94 1.79 15.87
N ASP A 418 -0.93 0.81 14.96
CA ASP A 418 -1.51 0.94 13.63
C ASP A 418 -2.94 1.50 13.69
N GLY A 419 -3.25 2.50 12.87
CA GLY A 419 -4.56 3.16 12.86
C GLY A 419 -5.73 2.30 12.38
N ALA A 420 -5.48 1.09 11.90
CA ALA A 420 -6.51 0.10 11.58
C ALA A 420 -6.79 -0.86 12.76
N SER A 421 -6.16 -0.67 13.92
CA SER A 421 -6.16 -1.68 15.00
C SER A 421 -7.51 -1.89 15.66
N ASN A 422 -8.41 -0.90 15.59
CA ASN A 422 -9.81 -1.01 15.99
C ASN A 422 -10.75 -1.56 14.89
N GLY A 423 -10.20 -1.96 13.74
CA GLY A 423 -10.94 -2.48 12.58
C GLY A 423 -11.38 -1.41 11.57
N GLU A 424 -11.21 -0.13 11.86
CA GLU A 424 -11.42 0.97 10.91
C GLU A 424 -10.27 1.06 9.90
N ASN A 425 -10.11 0.04 9.04
CA ASN A 425 -9.00 -0.03 8.07
C ASN A 425 -9.01 1.12 7.01
N ILE A 426 -10.04 1.98 7.03
CA ILE A 426 -10.14 3.17 6.21
C ILE A 426 -10.25 4.39 7.14
N PRO A 427 -9.36 5.39 7.06
CA PRO A 427 -9.28 6.51 8.00
C PRO A 427 -10.38 7.56 7.74
N LEU A 428 -11.64 7.17 7.93
CA LEU A 428 -12.82 7.99 7.64
C LEU A 428 -13.17 8.94 8.77
N GLY A 429 -12.92 8.56 10.02
CA GLY A 429 -13.20 9.38 11.22
C GLY A 429 -12.86 10.87 11.03
N PRO A 430 -11.62 11.23 10.66
CA PRO A 430 -11.24 12.62 10.46
C PRO A 430 -12.10 13.37 9.44
N LEU A 431 -12.57 12.69 8.39
CA LEU A 431 -13.40 13.31 7.34
C LEU A 431 -14.85 13.54 7.78
N PHE A 432 -15.32 12.82 8.82
CA PHE A 432 -16.65 13.00 9.39
C PHE A 432 -16.68 14.04 10.53
N VAL A 433 -15.54 14.56 11.01
CA VAL A 433 -15.50 15.62 12.04
C VAL A 433 -16.39 16.81 11.65
N LYS A 434 -17.35 17.18 12.52
CA LYS A 434 -18.35 18.23 12.21
C LYS A 434 -17.69 19.57 11.89
N ALA A 435 -16.62 19.93 12.59
CA ALA A 435 -15.88 21.17 12.35
C ALA A 435 -15.25 21.25 10.95
N ARG A 436 -14.93 20.12 10.32
CA ARG A 436 -14.41 20.12 8.94
C ARG A 436 -15.51 20.29 7.90
N ALA A 437 -16.75 19.93 8.22
CA ALA A 437 -17.94 20.15 7.39
C ALA A 437 -17.74 19.70 5.94
N LEU A 438 -17.33 18.43 5.77
CA LEU A 438 -17.21 17.79 4.46
C LEU A 438 -18.60 17.51 3.89
N ASP A 439 -18.76 17.74 2.59
CA ASP A 439 -19.99 17.48 1.85
C ASP A 439 -19.92 16.15 1.09
N VAL A 440 -18.72 15.80 0.62
CA VAL A 440 -18.45 14.57 -0.13
C VAL A 440 -17.20 13.90 0.42
N ILE A 441 -17.25 12.59 0.59
CA ILE A 441 -16.13 11.78 1.05
C ILE A 441 -15.85 10.70 0.02
N VAL A 442 -14.61 10.64 -0.46
CA VAL A 442 -14.12 9.61 -1.37
C VAL A 442 -13.39 8.57 -0.55
N THR A 443 -13.90 7.34 -0.58
CA THR A 443 -13.36 6.20 0.14
C THR A 443 -12.62 5.31 -0.85
N LEU A 444 -11.30 5.21 -0.70
CA LEU A 444 -10.54 4.17 -1.39
C LEU A 444 -10.47 2.96 -0.45
N ASP A 445 -10.91 1.79 -0.92
CA ASP A 445 -10.94 0.58 -0.09
C ASP A 445 -10.04 -0.52 -0.67
N GLY A 446 -8.84 -0.67 -0.11
CA GLY A 446 -7.79 -1.61 -0.49
C GLY A 446 -7.60 -2.72 0.54
N SER A 447 -8.63 -2.94 1.37
CA SER A 447 -8.65 -3.93 2.44
C SER A 447 -8.56 -5.36 1.89
N ALA A 448 -8.11 -6.29 2.74
CA ALA A 448 -8.00 -7.71 2.42
C ALA A 448 -8.90 -8.52 3.36
N ASP A 449 -10.21 -8.39 3.17
CA ASP A 449 -11.19 -8.86 4.16
C ASP A 449 -11.69 -10.28 3.88
N ASP A 450 -11.55 -10.77 2.65
CA ASP A 450 -11.99 -12.10 2.25
C ASP A 450 -10.80 -13.06 1.99
N PRO A 451 -11.05 -14.37 1.82
CA PRO A 451 -9.99 -15.35 1.58
C PRO A 451 -9.14 -15.13 0.31
N ASN A 452 -9.55 -14.24 -0.58
CA ASN A 452 -8.82 -13.84 -1.78
C ASN A 452 -8.23 -12.43 -1.66
N ASN A 453 -8.19 -11.84 -0.46
CA ASN A 453 -7.67 -10.51 -0.17
C ASN A 453 -8.40 -9.35 -0.87
N TRP A 454 -9.70 -9.48 -1.11
CA TRP A 454 -10.52 -8.38 -1.61
C TRP A 454 -11.26 -7.67 -0.48
N PRO A 455 -11.55 -6.36 -0.60
CA PRO A 455 -12.32 -5.61 0.39
C PRO A 455 -13.78 -6.07 0.39
N ASN A 456 -14.45 -6.18 1.53
CA ASN A 456 -15.87 -6.59 1.59
C ASN A 456 -16.78 -5.57 2.30
N GLY A 457 -16.28 -4.34 2.49
CA GLY A 457 -17.00 -3.27 3.18
C GLY A 457 -16.92 -3.32 4.71
N THR A 458 -16.17 -4.24 5.30
CA THR A 458 -16.02 -4.35 6.77
C THR A 458 -15.55 -3.04 7.41
N GLY A 459 -14.52 -2.39 6.86
CA GLY A 459 -14.05 -1.11 7.38
C GLY A 459 -15.12 0.00 7.36
N MET A 460 -15.94 0.06 6.29
CA MET A 460 -17.06 1.00 6.20
C MET A 460 -18.12 0.77 7.28
N LEU A 461 -18.45 -0.50 7.54
CA LEU A 461 -19.43 -0.90 8.55
C LEU A 461 -18.95 -0.62 9.97
N ILE A 462 -17.68 -0.90 10.25
CA ILE A 462 -17.06 -0.65 11.55
C ILE A 462 -17.03 0.86 11.84
N THR A 463 -16.63 1.69 10.88
CA THR A 463 -16.70 3.15 11.06
C THR A 463 -18.15 3.63 11.22
N GLN A 464 -19.12 3.07 10.48
CA GLN A 464 -20.53 3.42 10.68
C GLN A 464 -21.00 3.12 12.11
N GLU A 465 -20.63 1.95 12.65
CA GLU A 465 -20.92 1.58 14.03
C GLU A 465 -20.33 2.61 15.00
N ARG A 466 -19.03 2.90 14.89
CA ARG A 466 -18.33 3.86 15.76
C ARG A 466 -18.91 5.27 15.68
N LEU A 467 -19.26 5.73 14.48
CA LEU A 467 -19.90 7.05 14.26
C LEU A 467 -21.24 7.19 14.98
N SER A 468 -22.01 6.09 15.06
CA SER A 468 -23.33 6.06 15.67
C SER A 468 -23.33 5.78 17.17
N SER A 469 -22.32 5.06 17.68
CA SER A 469 -22.28 4.61 19.08
C SER A 469 -21.40 5.49 19.98
N ILE A 470 -20.29 6.01 19.46
CA ILE A 470 -19.28 6.74 20.24
C ILE A 470 -19.20 8.21 19.79
N LEU A 471 -19.24 8.46 18.48
CA LEU A 471 -18.85 9.75 17.93
C LEU A 471 -20.01 10.69 17.56
N GLU A 472 -21.25 10.36 17.89
CA GLU A 472 -22.45 11.12 17.47
C GLU A 472 -22.36 12.61 17.84
N ALA A 473 -21.77 12.92 19.01
CA ALA A 473 -21.62 14.29 19.48
C ALA A 473 -20.63 15.10 18.61
N SER A 474 -19.55 14.48 18.13
CA SER A 474 -18.41 15.11 17.46
C SER A 474 -18.40 14.97 15.93
N HIS A 475 -19.09 13.98 15.38
CA HIS A 475 -18.98 13.61 13.97
C HIS A 475 -20.33 13.61 13.24
N GLN A 476 -20.28 13.92 11.95
CA GLN A 476 -21.39 13.70 11.02
C GLN A 476 -21.71 12.20 10.96
N GLN A 477 -22.93 11.85 10.58
CA GLN A 477 -23.34 10.45 10.49
C GLN A 477 -22.98 9.86 9.11
N MET A 478 -22.72 8.55 9.08
CA MET A 478 -22.53 7.81 7.82
C MET A 478 -23.87 7.70 7.07
N PRO A 479 -23.91 7.83 5.74
CA PRO A 479 -25.10 7.47 4.97
C PRO A 479 -25.47 5.99 5.13
N PRO A 480 -26.68 5.59 4.71
CA PRO A 480 -27.07 4.19 4.72
C PRO A 480 -26.16 3.33 3.82
N LEU A 481 -25.73 2.18 4.34
CA LEU A 481 -24.85 1.20 3.69
C LEU A 481 -25.58 -0.14 3.51
N PRO A 482 -25.04 -1.09 2.71
CA PRO A 482 -25.42 -2.51 2.81
C PRO A 482 -25.27 -2.99 4.25
N GLN A 483 -26.18 -3.84 4.73
CA GLN A 483 -26.34 -4.09 6.18
C GLN A 483 -25.20 -4.89 6.84
N ASN A 484 -24.38 -5.57 6.04
CA ASN A 484 -23.25 -6.38 6.50
C ASN A 484 -22.31 -6.71 5.32
N ALA A 485 -21.16 -7.32 5.60
CA ALA A 485 -20.16 -7.68 4.58
C ALA A 485 -20.72 -8.58 3.46
N GLN A 486 -21.61 -9.53 3.80
CA GLN A 486 -22.23 -10.37 2.77
C GLN A 486 -23.14 -9.53 1.85
N ALA A 487 -23.87 -8.55 2.39
CA ALA A 487 -24.68 -7.64 1.58
C ALA A 487 -23.81 -6.77 0.65
N PHE A 488 -22.62 -6.34 1.06
CA PHE A 488 -21.67 -5.67 0.17
C PHE A 488 -21.24 -6.56 -1.01
N ILE A 489 -21.03 -7.85 -0.76
CA ILE A 489 -20.73 -8.84 -1.80
C ILE A 489 -21.95 -9.03 -2.72
N ASP A 490 -23.11 -9.35 -2.14
CA ASP A 490 -24.34 -9.67 -2.88
C ASP A 490 -24.85 -8.52 -3.74
N THR A 491 -24.57 -7.27 -3.33
CA THR A 491 -24.93 -6.07 -4.09
C THR A 491 -23.95 -5.70 -5.20
N GLY A 492 -22.80 -6.38 -5.25
CA GLY A 492 -21.69 -6.04 -6.15
C GLY A 492 -20.99 -4.72 -5.79
N ALA A 493 -21.26 -4.11 -4.63
CA ALA A 493 -20.68 -2.82 -4.26
C ALA A 493 -19.15 -2.85 -4.16
N ARG A 494 -18.57 -4.02 -3.86
CA ARG A 494 -17.10 -4.25 -3.83
C ARG A 494 -16.46 -4.48 -5.21
N GLU A 495 -17.25 -4.59 -6.27
CA GLU A 495 -16.81 -4.97 -7.63
C GLU A 495 -16.92 -3.80 -8.65
N ARG A 496 -17.26 -2.60 -8.14
CA ARG A 496 -17.45 -1.37 -8.92
C ARG A 496 -17.48 -0.14 -8.01
N ALA A 497 -17.31 1.04 -8.60
CA ALA A 497 -17.62 2.28 -7.91
C ALA A 497 -19.09 2.33 -7.47
N THR A 498 -19.34 2.85 -6.27
CA THR A 498 -20.69 2.96 -5.68
C THR A 498 -20.85 4.29 -4.96
N PHE A 499 -22.03 4.92 -5.07
CA PHE A 499 -22.37 6.13 -4.33
C PHE A 499 -23.34 5.79 -3.20
N PHE A 500 -23.05 6.29 -1.99
CA PHE A 500 -23.92 6.15 -0.83
C PHE A 500 -24.45 7.51 -0.40
N GLY A 501 -25.67 7.52 0.15
CA GLY A 501 -26.31 8.75 0.64
C GLY A 501 -26.76 9.69 -0.47
N CYS A 502 -27.12 9.18 -1.63
CA CYS A 502 -27.34 10.00 -2.82
C CYS A 502 -28.51 10.99 -2.66
N ASP A 503 -29.58 10.57 -1.99
CA ASP A 503 -30.82 11.34 -1.85
C ASP A 503 -31.10 11.63 -0.35
N PRO A 504 -30.52 12.71 0.21
CA PRO A 504 -30.76 13.08 1.60
C PRO A 504 -32.20 13.56 1.81
N SER A 505 -32.76 13.28 2.99
CA SER A 505 -34.12 13.63 3.36
C SER A 505 -34.25 15.01 3.99
N GLN A 506 -33.12 15.62 4.41
CA GLN A 506 -33.07 16.92 5.08
C GLN A 506 -32.35 17.99 4.25
N ASN A 507 -32.60 19.26 4.60
CA ASN A 507 -31.85 20.41 4.10
C ASN A 507 -31.50 21.35 5.27
N PRO A 508 -30.23 21.44 5.70
CA PRO A 508 -29.05 20.82 5.09
C PRO A 508 -29.07 19.28 5.12
N PRO A 509 -28.36 18.59 4.20
CA PRO A 509 -28.25 17.13 4.21
C PRO A 509 -27.77 16.58 5.55
N GLU A 510 -28.38 15.48 6.00
CA GLU A 510 -28.07 14.83 7.27
C GLU A 510 -26.73 14.07 7.30
N PHE A 511 -26.13 13.81 6.12
CA PHE A 511 -24.83 13.15 5.94
C PHE A 511 -24.15 13.60 4.63
N PRO A 512 -22.81 13.48 4.53
CA PRO A 512 -22.10 13.66 3.27
C PRO A 512 -22.48 12.58 2.25
N LEU A 513 -22.32 12.89 0.96
CA LEU A 513 -22.34 11.85 -0.08
C LEU A 513 -21.02 11.08 -0.01
N VAL A 514 -21.07 9.75 -0.03
CA VAL A 514 -19.85 8.92 -0.03
C VAL A 514 -19.65 8.27 -1.39
N ILE A 515 -18.49 8.49 -1.99
CA ILE A 515 -18.03 7.85 -3.23
C ILE A 515 -17.10 6.72 -2.83
N TYR A 516 -17.51 5.48 -3.04
CA TYR A 516 -16.74 4.28 -2.70
C TYR A 516 -16.05 3.71 -3.94
N ILE A 517 -14.72 3.60 -3.89
CA ILE A 517 -13.86 3.06 -4.95
C ILE A 517 -13.05 1.91 -4.35
N PRO A 518 -13.49 0.65 -4.55
CA PRO A 518 -12.77 -0.51 -4.03
C PRO A 518 -11.58 -0.91 -4.91
N ASN A 519 -10.58 -1.55 -4.30
CA ASN A 519 -9.69 -2.46 -5.00
C ASN A 519 -10.54 -3.64 -5.46
N MET A 520 -10.66 -3.79 -6.76
CA MET A 520 -11.53 -4.79 -7.36
C MET A 520 -10.78 -5.60 -8.42
N PRO A 521 -11.26 -6.81 -8.74
CA PRO A 521 -10.86 -7.50 -9.95
C PRO A 521 -10.99 -6.65 -11.21
N PRO A 522 -10.27 -6.98 -12.28
CA PRO A 522 -10.49 -6.34 -13.57
C PRO A 522 -11.94 -6.49 -14.04
N PHE A 523 -12.71 -5.40 -14.04
CA PHE A 523 -13.13 -4.82 -15.30
C PHE A 523 -13.63 -5.72 -16.44
N ASN A 524 -12.65 -6.24 -17.15
CA ASN A 524 -12.74 -6.86 -18.46
C ASN A 524 -12.55 -8.38 -18.40
N GLY A 525 -12.40 -8.96 -17.21
CA GLY A 525 -12.13 -10.39 -17.01
C GLY A 525 -10.66 -10.80 -17.14
N ASP A 526 -9.74 -9.83 -17.16
CA ASP A 526 -8.31 -10.09 -17.05
C ASP A 526 -7.95 -10.73 -15.70
N ASP A 527 -6.75 -11.30 -15.64
CA ASP A 527 -6.25 -11.95 -14.43
C ASP A 527 -5.97 -10.92 -13.33
N PRO A 528 -6.45 -11.14 -12.08
CA PRO A 528 -6.23 -10.20 -10.99
C PRO A 528 -4.81 -10.24 -10.44
N THR A 529 -4.23 -9.06 -10.24
CA THR A 529 -2.86 -8.89 -9.72
C THR A 529 -2.76 -7.93 -8.53
N ALA A 530 -3.85 -7.26 -8.16
CA ALA A 530 -3.87 -6.22 -7.13
C ALA A 530 -4.28 -6.71 -5.73
N ASN A 531 -4.62 -7.98 -5.57
CA ASN A 531 -5.05 -8.61 -4.31
C ASN A 531 -3.93 -9.42 -3.63
N THR A 532 -2.74 -8.84 -3.57
CA THR A 532 -1.58 -9.41 -2.88
C THR A 532 -1.76 -9.45 -1.35
N GLY A 533 -0.97 -10.25 -0.65
CA GLY A 533 -1.01 -10.34 0.81
C GLY A 533 -0.52 -9.06 1.49
N THR A 534 -1.09 -8.73 2.65
CA THR A 534 -0.73 -7.53 3.44
C THR A 534 0.75 -7.51 3.85
N PHE A 535 1.31 -8.68 4.17
CA PHE A 535 2.69 -8.85 4.65
C PHE A 535 3.70 -9.14 3.53
N GLN A 536 3.31 -9.01 2.26
CA GLN A 536 4.27 -9.02 1.15
C GLN A 536 5.05 -7.70 1.16
N LEU A 537 6.34 -7.76 1.49
CA LEU A 537 7.23 -6.60 1.63
C LEU A 537 8.20 -6.39 0.45
N GLN A 538 8.01 -7.13 -0.65
CA GLN A 538 8.82 -7.01 -1.85
C GLN A 538 7.94 -7.19 -3.11
N TYR A 539 8.16 -6.34 -4.10
CA TYR A 539 7.48 -6.37 -5.40
C TYR A 539 8.49 -6.17 -6.52
N THR A 540 8.52 -7.10 -7.48
CA THR A 540 9.33 -6.88 -8.68
C THR A 540 8.81 -5.67 -9.45
N PRO A 541 9.63 -5.00 -10.27
CA PRO A 541 9.15 -3.88 -11.08
C PRO A 541 7.97 -4.27 -11.98
N LYS A 542 7.90 -5.54 -12.42
CA LYS A 542 6.77 -6.04 -13.21
C LYS A 542 5.50 -6.15 -12.39
N GLN A 543 5.58 -6.64 -11.15
CA GLN A 543 4.43 -6.69 -10.24
C GLN A 543 3.90 -5.27 -9.95
N GLN A 544 4.80 -4.32 -9.66
CA GLN A 544 4.43 -2.92 -9.41
C GLN A 544 3.69 -2.30 -10.60
N GLN A 545 4.25 -2.46 -11.82
CA GLN A 545 3.64 -1.91 -13.04
C GLN A 545 2.25 -2.49 -13.30
N VAL A 546 2.09 -3.82 -13.24
CA VAL A 546 0.81 -4.47 -13.59
C VAL A 546 -0.27 -4.17 -12.54
N LEU A 547 0.09 -4.14 -11.25
CA LEU A 547 -0.82 -3.73 -10.19
C LEU A 547 -1.27 -2.28 -10.40
N PHE A 548 -0.32 -1.37 -10.66
CA PHE A 548 -0.62 0.05 -10.88
C PHE A 548 -1.56 0.25 -12.07
N ASP A 549 -1.27 -0.38 -13.22
CA ASP A 549 -2.08 -0.28 -14.42
C ASP A 549 -3.49 -0.85 -14.19
N GLN A 550 -3.60 -2.00 -13.50
CA GLN A 550 -4.89 -2.62 -13.19
C GLN A 550 -5.77 -1.69 -12.34
N VAL A 551 -5.23 -1.20 -11.22
CA VAL A 551 -5.97 -0.34 -10.30
C VAL A 551 -6.33 1.00 -10.95
N HIS A 552 -5.41 1.59 -11.70
CA HIS A 552 -5.66 2.83 -12.46
C HIS A 552 -6.81 2.64 -13.47
N ASN A 553 -6.74 1.57 -14.26
CA ASN A 553 -7.78 1.25 -15.26
C ASN A 553 -9.14 0.99 -14.61
N ASN A 554 -9.17 0.22 -13.52
CA ASN A 554 -10.38 -0.02 -12.74
C ASN A 554 -10.99 1.28 -12.18
N THR A 555 -10.13 2.20 -11.72
CA THR A 555 -10.56 3.48 -11.16
C THR A 555 -11.22 4.38 -12.19
N ILE A 556 -10.77 4.37 -13.45
CA ILE A 556 -11.32 5.25 -14.51
C ILE A 556 -12.49 4.63 -15.30
N ALA A 557 -12.72 3.32 -15.16
CA ALA A 557 -13.63 2.58 -16.04
C ALA A 557 -15.11 2.70 -15.67
N GLY A 558 -15.45 2.89 -14.40
CA GLY A 558 -16.84 2.77 -13.94
C GLY A 558 -17.41 1.36 -14.20
N PHE A 559 -18.71 1.25 -14.44
CA PHE A 559 -19.33 -0.02 -14.84
C PHE A 559 -20.59 0.20 -15.67
N VAL A 560 -20.88 -0.72 -16.59
CA VAL A 560 -22.18 -0.81 -17.28
C VAL A 560 -22.88 -2.11 -16.86
N PRO A 561 -24.12 -2.05 -16.33
CA PRO A 561 -24.82 -3.24 -15.85
C PRO A 561 -24.88 -4.38 -16.87
N ASN A 562 -24.58 -5.60 -16.43
CA ASN A 562 -24.62 -6.85 -17.18
C ASN A 562 -23.60 -6.95 -18.32
N THR A 563 -22.54 -6.14 -18.29
CA THR A 563 -21.45 -6.16 -19.28
C THR A 563 -20.08 -6.14 -18.60
N ASN A 564 -19.02 -6.40 -19.37
CA ASN A 564 -17.63 -6.23 -18.93
C ASN A 564 -16.99 -4.96 -19.54
N ASP A 565 -17.82 -4.03 -20.01
CA ASP A 565 -17.35 -2.82 -20.68
C ASP A 565 -17.15 -1.68 -19.68
N ALA A 566 -16.18 -0.82 -19.95
CA ALA A 566 -16.05 0.45 -19.25
C ALA A 566 -17.23 1.36 -19.61
N ASP A 567 -17.73 2.12 -18.63
CA ASP A 567 -18.77 3.12 -18.84
C ASP A 567 -18.16 4.41 -19.41
N PRO A 568 -18.46 4.78 -20.66
CA PRO A 568 -17.92 5.99 -21.27
C PRO A 568 -18.42 7.28 -20.60
N ASN A 569 -19.45 7.21 -19.76
CA ASN A 569 -19.97 8.34 -19.00
C ASN A 569 -19.48 8.38 -17.55
N PHE A 570 -18.67 7.43 -17.10
CA PHE A 570 -18.30 7.33 -15.69
C PHE A 570 -17.66 8.61 -15.15
N GLY A 571 -16.71 9.23 -15.87
CA GLY A 571 -16.11 10.48 -15.42
C GLY A 571 -17.13 11.60 -15.20
N LYS A 572 -18.14 11.71 -16.07
CA LYS A 572 -19.24 12.68 -15.88
C LYS A 572 -20.14 12.29 -14.71
N CYS A 573 -20.38 11.00 -14.48
CA CYS A 573 -21.12 10.52 -13.31
C CYS A 573 -20.36 10.79 -12.00
N LEU A 574 -19.03 10.68 -12.02
CA LEU A 574 -18.16 11.03 -10.90
C LEU A 574 -18.21 12.55 -10.64
N GLN A 575 -18.17 13.38 -11.69
CA GLN A 575 -18.36 14.83 -11.58
C GLN A 575 -19.73 15.19 -11.00
N CYS A 576 -20.81 14.51 -11.45
CA CYS A 576 -22.15 14.67 -10.89
C CYS A 576 -22.18 14.38 -9.39
N ALA A 577 -21.59 13.25 -8.95
CA ALA A 577 -21.52 12.89 -7.54
C ALA A 577 -20.72 13.92 -6.72
N ALA A 578 -19.58 14.36 -7.24
CA ALA A 578 -18.71 15.32 -6.59
C ALA A 578 -19.37 16.70 -6.42
N VAL A 579 -20.20 17.15 -7.39
CA VAL A 579 -20.85 18.47 -7.35
C VAL A 579 -22.26 18.45 -6.75
N ASP A 580 -22.88 17.28 -6.56
CA ASP A 580 -24.32 17.16 -6.20
C ASP A 580 -24.69 17.99 -4.96
N ARG A 581 -23.81 18.01 -3.95
CA ARG A 581 -24.06 18.76 -2.70
C ARG A 581 -24.05 20.28 -2.86
N ALA A 582 -23.50 20.83 -3.94
CA ALA A 582 -23.60 22.25 -4.26
C ALA A 582 -25.05 22.71 -4.38
N ARG A 583 -25.94 21.81 -4.82
CA ARG A 583 -27.38 22.09 -5.02
C ARG A 583 -28.11 22.46 -3.73
N TYR A 584 -27.60 22.03 -2.58
CA TYR A 584 -28.15 22.32 -1.26
C TYR A 584 -27.59 23.60 -0.63
N LYS A 585 -26.48 24.12 -1.18
CA LYS A 585 -25.79 25.31 -0.66
C LYS A 585 -26.28 26.63 -1.24
N ILE A 586 -27.02 26.58 -2.35
CA ILE A 586 -27.60 27.80 -2.94
C ILE A 586 -28.69 28.38 -2.00
N SER A 587 -28.84 29.71 -2.01
CA SER A 587 -29.71 30.44 -1.08
C SER A 587 -31.11 29.81 -0.94
N PRO A 588 -31.53 29.43 0.29
CA PRO A 588 -32.87 28.92 0.58
C PRO A 588 -33.98 29.86 0.05
N PRO A 589 -35.20 29.35 -0.27
CA PRO A 589 -35.77 28.08 0.20
C PRO A 589 -35.76 26.91 -0.80
N ALA A 590 -35.21 27.06 -2.01
CA ALA A 590 -35.27 26.04 -3.04
C ALA A 590 -33.91 25.35 -3.26
N VAL A 591 -33.87 24.02 -3.08
CA VAL A 591 -32.75 23.18 -3.53
C VAL A 591 -32.78 23.13 -5.06
N MET A 592 -31.64 23.28 -5.71
CA MET A 592 -31.56 23.10 -7.16
C MET A 592 -31.89 21.64 -7.50
N ASN A 593 -32.72 21.39 -8.51
CA ASN A 593 -33.03 20.03 -8.94
C ASN A 593 -31.81 19.31 -9.54
N ARG A 594 -31.79 17.98 -9.46
CA ARG A 594 -30.76 17.19 -10.15
C ARG A 594 -31.02 17.33 -11.63
N SER A 595 -29.98 17.49 -12.44
CA SER A 595 -30.15 17.43 -13.89
C SER A 595 -30.54 16.00 -14.32
N ASP A 596 -31.21 15.87 -15.46
CA ASP A 596 -31.61 14.55 -15.97
C ASP A 596 -30.40 13.62 -16.22
N PHE A 597 -29.28 14.19 -16.67
CA PHE A 597 -28.04 13.43 -16.86
C PHE A 597 -27.50 12.92 -15.52
N CYS A 598 -27.35 13.79 -14.52
CA CYS A 598 -26.86 13.35 -13.21
C CYS A 598 -27.85 12.41 -12.52
N GLN A 599 -29.16 12.56 -12.74
CA GLN A 599 -30.16 11.61 -12.25
C GLN A 599 -29.98 10.21 -12.86
N THR A 600 -29.60 10.13 -14.14
CA THR A 600 -29.27 8.85 -14.79
C THR A 600 -28.05 8.20 -14.14
N CYS A 601 -26.99 8.98 -13.89
CA CYS A 601 -25.81 8.50 -13.16
C CYS A 601 -26.17 7.99 -11.77
N PHE A 602 -27.00 8.72 -11.02
CA PHE A 602 -27.41 8.32 -9.69
C PHE A 602 -28.27 7.05 -9.70
N THR A 603 -29.09 6.85 -10.73
CA THR A 603 -29.85 5.60 -10.90
C THR A 603 -28.94 4.38 -11.09
N GLN A 604 -27.77 4.56 -11.71
CA GLN A 604 -26.82 3.48 -11.99
C GLN A 604 -25.85 3.21 -10.83
N TYR A 605 -25.29 4.26 -10.23
CA TYR A 605 -24.20 4.13 -9.25
C TYR A 605 -24.67 4.18 -7.79
N CYS A 606 -25.86 4.69 -7.52
CA CYS A 606 -26.33 4.81 -6.15
C CYS A 606 -26.73 3.46 -5.55
N PHE A 607 -26.36 3.25 -4.30
CA PHE A 607 -26.94 2.21 -3.48
C PHE A 607 -28.36 2.61 -3.00
N ASP A 608 -29.38 1.86 -3.41
CA ASP A 608 -30.76 1.98 -2.93
C ASP A 608 -31.09 0.82 -1.98
N GLN A 609 -31.39 1.11 -0.71
CA GLN A 609 -31.77 0.09 0.27
C GLN A 609 -33.09 -0.62 -0.05
N THR A 610 -34.00 0.05 -0.77
CA THR A 610 -35.32 -0.47 -1.12
C THR A 610 -35.24 -1.39 -2.33
N ASN A 611 -34.35 -1.07 -3.28
CA ASN A 611 -34.09 -1.85 -4.49
C ASN A 611 -32.58 -2.05 -4.63
N PRO A 612 -31.98 -2.90 -3.77
CA PRO A 612 -30.53 -3.07 -3.77
C PRO A 612 -30.03 -3.58 -5.13
N PRO A 613 -28.89 -3.06 -5.61
CA PRO A 613 -28.24 -3.58 -6.82
C PRO A 613 -27.80 -5.03 -6.59
N SER A 614 -27.38 -5.71 -7.66
CA SER A 614 -27.04 -7.14 -7.60
C SER A 614 -25.65 -7.42 -8.17
N LEU A 615 -24.92 -8.34 -7.53
CA LEU A 615 -23.67 -8.89 -8.03
C LEU A 615 -23.79 -9.44 -9.46
N SER A 616 -24.97 -9.90 -9.87
CA SER A 616 -25.19 -10.38 -11.24
C SER A 616 -25.00 -9.29 -12.31
N GLU A 617 -25.07 -8.01 -11.93
CA GLU A 617 -24.87 -6.87 -12.83
C GLU A 617 -23.39 -6.62 -13.17
N VAL A 618 -22.46 -7.29 -12.48
CA VAL A 618 -21.01 -7.20 -12.69
C VAL A 618 -20.42 -8.57 -13.05
N PRO A 619 -20.71 -9.08 -14.26
CA PRO A 619 -20.34 -10.45 -14.63
C PRO A 619 -18.82 -10.63 -14.81
N ASN A 620 -18.37 -11.90 -14.79
CA ASN A 620 -17.03 -12.34 -15.19
C ASN A 620 -15.83 -11.74 -14.43
N ARG A 621 -16.04 -11.30 -13.19
CA ARG A 621 -14.95 -10.88 -12.28
C ARG A 621 -14.16 -12.11 -11.81
N LYS A 622 -12.91 -12.26 -12.25
CA LYS A 622 -12.00 -13.29 -11.72
C LYS A 622 -11.54 -12.88 -10.32
N GLN A 623 -11.57 -13.78 -9.36
CA GLN A 623 -11.26 -13.44 -7.97
C GLN A 623 -9.87 -13.93 -7.51
N ILE A 624 -9.32 -14.93 -8.20
CA ILE A 624 -8.09 -15.58 -7.78
C ILE A 624 -6.89 -14.77 -8.25
N PHE A 625 -6.00 -14.41 -7.32
CA PHE A 625 -4.74 -13.75 -7.62
C PHE A 625 -3.90 -14.57 -8.61
N VAL A 626 -3.30 -13.89 -9.57
CA VAL A 626 -2.32 -14.44 -10.52
C VAL A 626 -1.05 -13.63 -10.40
N ASP A 627 0.05 -14.29 -10.04
CA ASP A 627 1.36 -13.64 -9.99
C ASP A 627 1.83 -13.27 -11.41
N PRO A 628 1.96 -11.98 -11.74
CA PRO A 628 2.38 -11.56 -13.08
C PRO A 628 3.86 -11.83 -13.37
N ASP A 629 4.64 -12.24 -12.36
CA ASP A 629 6.07 -12.49 -12.46
C ASP A 629 6.52 -13.66 -11.56
N PRO A 630 6.11 -14.91 -11.88
CA PRO A 630 6.34 -16.06 -11.00
C PRO A 630 7.83 -16.39 -10.88
N GLN A 631 8.45 -15.95 -9.77
CA GLN A 631 9.87 -16.17 -9.48
C GLN A 631 10.24 -17.63 -9.16
N GLY A 632 9.23 -18.51 -9.02
CA GLY A 632 9.39 -19.89 -8.53
C GLY A 632 10.33 -20.78 -9.35
N LEU A 633 10.49 -20.55 -10.66
CA LEU A 633 11.39 -21.38 -11.48
C LEU A 633 12.87 -21.03 -11.24
N LEU A 634 13.18 -19.74 -11.08
CA LEU A 634 14.54 -19.27 -10.82
C LEU A 634 14.98 -19.62 -9.40
N ASN A 635 14.08 -19.48 -8.42
CA ASN A 635 14.33 -19.88 -7.03
C ASN A 635 14.45 -21.41 -6.89
N PHE A 636 13.61 -22.19 -7.57
CA PHE A 636 13.75 -23.65 -7.60
C PHE A 636 15.10 -24.09 -8.19
N LEU A 637 15.53 -23.46 -9.29
CA LEU A 637 16.79 -23.78 -9.95
C LEU A 637 18.01 -23.34 -9.12
N SER A 638 17.93 -22.23 -8.39
CA SER A 638 19.01 -21.75 -7.51
C SER A 638 19.14 -22.62 -6.26
N GLU A 639 18.04 -22.88 -5.54
CA GLU A 639 18.01 -23.70 -4.33
C GLU A 639 18.42 -25.15 -4.58
N ASN A 640 18.02 -25.70 -5.72
CA ASN A 640 18.29 -27.10 -6.06
C ASN A 640 19.50 -27.27 -6.97
N LYS A 641 20.27 -26.21 -7.26
CA LYS A 641 21.45 -26.26 -8.14
C LYS A 641 22.39 -27.41 -7.80
N ASN A 642 22.74 -27.56 -6.53
CA ASN A 642 23.65 -28.62 -6.06
C ASN A 642 23.04 -30.02 -6.15
N LYS A 643 21.74 -30.15 -5.89
CA LYS A 643 20.99 -31.42 -6.00
C LYS A 643 20.81 -31.84 -7.46
N LEU A 644 20.56 -30.88 -8.36
CA LEU A 644 20.44 -31.09 -9.80
C LEU A 644 21.78 -31.49 -10.41
N ILE A 645 22.88 -30.82 -10.04
CA ILE A 645 24.24 -31.21 -10.43
C ILE A 645 24.56 -32.62 -9.90
N GLY A 646 24.25 -32.89 -8.63
CA GLY A 646 24.44 -34.21 -8.02
C GLY A 646 23.64 -35.31 -8.71
N GLY A 647 22.38 -35.03 -9.08
CA GLY A 647 21.52 -35.92 -9.85
C GLY A 647 22.05 -36.20 -11.25
N LEU A 648 22.57 -35.16 -11.92
CA LEU A 648 23.19 -35.30 -13.25
C LEU A 648 24.46 -36.16 -13.20
N VAL A 649 25.31 -35.94 -12.20
CA VAL A 649 26.52 -36.77 -11.96
C VAL A 649 26.12 -38.21 -11.63
N GLY A 650 25.11 -38.42 -10.78
CA GLY A 650 24.59 -39.74 -10.45
C GLY A 650 24.05 -40.48 -11.67
N LEU A 651 23.34 -39.79 -12.57
CA LEU A 651 22.83 -40.35 -13.82
C LEU A 651 23.98 -40.77 -14.76
N ILE A 652 25.02 -39.94 -14.90
CA ILE A 652 26.20 -40.26 -15.72
C ILE A 652 26.92 -41.51 -15.18
N VAL A 653 27.10 -41.61 -13.87
CA VAL A 653 27.72 -42.78 -13.23
C VAL A 653 26.87 -44.04 -13.42
N PHE A 654 25.55 -43.92 -13.27
CA PHE A 654 24.62 -45.04 -13.49
C PHE A 654 24.70 -45.57 -14.93
N ILE A 655 24.68 -44.67 -15.92
CA ILE A 655 24.82 -45.04 -17.35
C ILE A 655 26.16 -45.74 -17.59
N ALA A 656 27.26 -45.22 -17.02
CA ALA A 656 28.59 -45.84 -17.16
C ALA A 656 28.64 -47.26 -16.56
N LEU A 657 28.03 -47.47 -15.38
CA LEU A 657 27.93 -48.79 -14.76
C LEU A 657 27.07 -49.75 -15.56
N LEU A 658 25.98 -49.27 -16.15
CA LEU A 658 25.08 -50.07 -16.98
C LEU A 658 25.78 -50.53 -18.27
N ILE A 659 26.52 -49.62 -18.93
CA ILE A 659 27.37 -49.95 -20.08
C ILE A 659 28.46 -50.95 -19.67
N GLY A 660 29.14 -50.73 -18.54
CA GLY A 660 30.15 -51.65 -18.01
C GLY A 660 29.57 -53.04 -17.71
N GLY A 661 28.37 -53.11 -17.13
CA GLY A 661 27.64 -54.33 -16.85
C GLY A 661 27.23 -55.08 -18.11
N LEU A 662 26.75 -54.37 -19.15
CA LEU A 662 26.43 -54.96 -20.45
C LEU A 662 27.69 -55.53 -21.14
N ILE A 663 28.81 -54.81 -21.08
CA ILE A 663 30.11 -55.30 -21.59
C ILE A 663 30.55 -56.56 -20.84
N TRP A 664 30.45 -56.57 -19.51
CA TRP A 664 30.79 -57.73 -18.69
C TRP A 664 29.88 -58.93 -18.97
N TRP A 665 28.58 -58.71 -19.08
CA TRP A 665 27.60 -59.74 -19.40
C TRP A 665 27.86 -60.35 -20.78
N LYS A 666 28.13 -59.52 -21.79
CA LYS A 666 28.55 -59.97 -23.13
C LYS A 666 29.79 -60.86 -23.05
N LYS A 667 30.84 -60.41 -22.34
CA LYS A 667 32.09 -61.16 -22.17
C LYS A 667 31.87 -62.50 -21.45
N ARG A 668 30.94 -62.57 -20.48
CA ARG A 668 30.57 -63.81 -19.80
C ARG A 668 29.78 -64.75 -20.71
N ARG A 669 28.85 -64.21 -21.50
CA ARG A 669 28.09 -64.98 -22.49
C ARG A 669 29.00 -65.55 -23.57
N ASP A 670 29.96 -64.78 -24.05
CA ASP A 670 30.95 -65.25 -25.04
C ASP A 670 31.81 -66.38 -24.47
N ARG A 671 32.22 -66.31 -23.19
CA ARG A 671 32.91 -67.42 -22.51
C ARG A 671 32.04 -68.68 -22.39
N GLN A 672 30.76 -68.53 -22.08
CA GLN A 672 29.81 -69.65 -22.04
C GLN A 672 29.54 -70.24 -23.43
N PHE A 673 29.50 -69.40 -24.46
CA PHE A 673 29.35 -69.81 -25.85
C PHE A 673 30.57 -70.60 -26.33
N VAL A 674 31.79 -70.16 -25.98
CA VAL A 674 33.03 -70.92 -26.25
C VAL A 674 33.02 -72.27 -25.52
N ALA A 675 32.59 -72.32 -24.26
CA ALA A 675 32.47 -73.58 -23.52
C ALA A 675 31.44 -74.54 -24.15
N HIS A 676 30.32 -74.03 -24.64
CA HIS A 676 29.30 -74.80 -25.34
C HIS A 676 29.79 -75.27 -26.73
N TYR A 677 30.55 -74.42 -27.45
CA TYR A 677 31.15 -74.78 -28.74
C TYR A 677 32.16 -75.93 -28.62
N HIS A 678 32.95 -75.96 -27.54
CA HIS A 678 33.82 -77.11 -27.24
C HIS A 678 33.04 -78.40 -26.95
N GLN A 679 31.85 -78.29 -26.34
CA GLN A 679 30.96 -79.42 -26.08
C GLN A 679 30.29 -79.94 -27.37
N VAL A 680 29.87 -79.05 -28.27
CA VAL A 680 29.24 -79.41 -29.55
C VAL A 680 30.25 -79.92 -30.59
N SER A 681 31.48 -79.39 -30.59
CA SER A 681 32.58 -79.90 -31.41
C SER A 681 32.89 -81.37 -31.09
N ALA A 682 32.92 -81.75 -29.81
CA ALA A 682 33.11 -83.13 -29.39
C ALA A 682 31.97 -84.07 -29.84
N LEU A 683 30.74 -83.56 -29.98
CA LEU A 683 29.59 -84.32 -30.47
C LEU A 683 29.61 -84.49 -31.99
N HIS A 684 30.11 -83.51 -32.74
CA HIS A 684 30.24 -83.63 -34.20
C HIS A 684 31.36 -84.58 -34.64
N GLU A 685 32.44 -84.75 -33.87
CA GLU A 685 33.44 -85.81 -34.13
C GLU A 685 32.80 -87.22 -34.00
N GLU A 686 31.85 -87.39 -33.08
CA GLU A 686 31.09 -88.64 -32.89
C GLU A 686 30.05 -88.87 -34.01
N GLU A 687 29.46 -87.80 -34.54
CA GLU A 687 28.46 -87.84 -35.62
C GLU A 687 29.09 -88.08 -37.01
N GLU A 688 30.26 -87.49 -37.29
CA GLU A 688 31.02 -87.75 -38.54
C GLU A 688 31.49 -89.21 -38.64
N ALA A 689 31.84 -89.83 -37.50
CA ALA A 689 32.18 -91.25 -37.46
C ALA A 689 30.98 -92.15 -37.83
N ASN A 690 29.77 -91.77 -37.41
CA ASN A 690 28.54 -92.51 -37.68
C ASN A 690 27.99 -92.26 -39.11
N LEU A 691 28.14 -91.05 -39.65
CA LEU A 691 27.71 -90.70 -41.02
C LEU A 691 28.57 -91.34 -42.12
N LYS A 692 29.86 -91.59 -41.87
CA LYS A 692 30.71 -92.39 -42.78
C LYS A 692 30.25 -93.85 -42.91
N ALA A 693 29.63 -94.40 -41.86
CA ALA A 693 29.08 -95.76 -41.90
C ALA A 693 27.76 -95.84 -42.70
N PHE A 694 27.04 -94.72 -42.86
CA PHE A 694 25.73 -94.68 -43.50
C PHE A 694 25.79 -94.31 -45.00
N SER A 695 26.80 -93.55 -45.44
CA SER A 695 26.91 -93.05 -46.83
C SER A 695 27.39 -94.06 -47.88
N GLN A 696 27.66 -95.31 -47.52
CA GLN A 696 27.92 -96.40 -48.48
C GLN A 696 26.64 -97.08 -49.01
N ALA A 697 25.47 -96.75 -48.47
CA ALA A 697 24.21 -97.36 -48.86
C ALA A 697 23.25 -96.33 -49.51
N LEU A 698 23.17 -96.42 -50.84
CA LEU A 698 22.04 -96.08 -51.71
C LEU A 698 22.00 -94.72 -52.43
N ARG A 699 21.64 -94.86 -53.71
CA ARG A 699 21.74 -93.94 -54.86
C ARG A 699 20.46 -93.11 -55.08
N PRO A 700 20.52 -91.98 -55.81
CA PRO A 700 19.39 -91.08 -56.01
C PRO A 700 18.65 -91.33 -57.34
N GLU A 701 17.32 -91.20 -57.33
CA GLU A 701 16.52 -90.93 -58.53
C GLU A 701 15.62 -89.70 -58.34
N SER A 702 15.46 -89.01 -59.45
CA SER A 702 15.10 -87.61 -59.66
C SER A 702 13.64 -87.40 -60.04
N TYR A 703 13.07 -86.24 -59.72
CA TYR A 703 11.98 -85.64 -60.51
C TYR A 703 12.01 -84.10 -60.40
N ALA A 704 12.02 -83.39 -61.54
CA ALA A 704 12.05 -81.92 -61.63
C ALA A 704 10.99 -81.40 -62.60
N MET A 705 10.31 -80.31 -62.22
CA MET A 705 9.22 -79.64 -62.94
C MET A 705 9.72 -78.53 -63.89
N PRO A 706 8.95 -78.15 -64.93
CA PRO A 706 9.30 -77.05 -65.83
C PRO A 706 8.58 -75.72 -65.51
N GLU A 707 9.30 -74.61 -65.63
CA GLU A 707 8.77 -73.23 -65.74
C GLU A 707 8.76 -72.76 -67.21
N TYR A 708 7.78 -71.93 -67.60
CA TYR A 708 7.72 -71.32 -68.94
C TYR A 708 7.48 -69.80 -68.84
N ARG A 709 8.34 -69.02 -69.52
CA ARG A 709 8.23 -67.58 -69.76
C ARG A 709 7.80 -67.32 -71.22
N GLY A 710 6.93 -66.35 -71.44
CA GLY A 710 6.59 -65.84 -72.78
C GLY A 710 7.44 -64.62 -73.18
N SER A 711 7.79 -64.47 -74.46
CA SER A 711 6.93 -63.83 -75.47
C SER A 711 7.70 -63.57 -76.79
N LEU A 712 6.94 -63.48 -77.89
CA LEU A 712 7.00 -62.50 -79.00
C LEU A 712 7.14 -63.00 -80.47
N TYR A 713 6.10 -62.59 -81.22
CA TYR A 713 6.05 -61.93 -82.54
C TYR A 713 5.80 -62.68 -83.87
N SER A 714 4.81 -62.08 -84.60
CA SER A 714 4.56 -61.96 -86.05
C SER A 714 3.98 -63.19 -86.79
N ASP A 715 3.10 -63.12 -87.80
CA ASP A 715 2.55 -62.05 -88.66
C ASP A 715 1.22 -62.54 -89.32
N SER A 716 0.53 -61.60 -89.99
CA SER A 716 -0.66 -61.70 -90.88
C SER A 716 -2.06 -61.54 -90.29
#